data_AF-A0A365P1H7-F1
#
_entry.id   AF-A0A365P1H7-F1
#
_cell.length_a   1.000
_cell.length_b   1.000
_cell.length_c   1.000
_cell.angle_alpha   90.00
_cell.angle_beta   90.00
_cell.angle_gamma   90.00
#
_symmetry.space_group_name_H-M   'P 1'
#
loop_
_entity.id
_entity.type
_entity.pdbx_description
1 polymer ?
#
loop_
_entity_poly.entity_id
_entity_poly.type
_entity_poly.pdbx_seq_one_letter_code
_entity_poly.pdbx_strand_id
1 'polypeptide(L)'
;MIKKLLFLLLLPTLLFAQIPAYYSGVDFTQTGDNLKVQLSSLITTTHTTMLPYTSTAFDTWDAIMISDEDTQNSANVLLVYGYDDTDTATNNDRSRSKTARATSNCIGLWNREHTFPQSLSNPPMSTTIPGVSTDIHHLRAVDCQFNSTRGNKIFQDGEGVAKSMSTSTWYPGDEWKGDVARMMMYLYVRYGNETPATSVGFGSTSYSPLNDMPNIFLEWNIQDPVSIEEINRNNAVHNIQGNRNPFIDNPYLATLIWSGPAATDYWGIIIHPNSTTWNGTSWSNGVPNSTMLAIIDGYYDSSVNGSFICNNLIVNNDKTLDIKANNFIEIQSDLTINGTVNVLDDGSLIQVNDTGVNTGTISYQRNTTANTNDYVYWSSPVNTVNTPTGFIYTWDADIPNSNGGEGNWVGAANVPMLSGVGYIMRNIFSRNFIGVPRNGVIQPAINRGTYTGPDYLGTNGTTITRFSDNWNLVGNPYPSSIDAVDFINLNTNIEGAVRLWTHATPVSTAIPNSFYGSFSANYTPNDYITYNALGTVSGPAGFNGFIAGGQSFLVNMLDGAPTTETVTFNNSLRSRSYDNSQFYRTANRNENNTLSNERHRLWLDISNTNAISDRTLIGYTTNATLEKDRTFDAVIGVKPGVLKIYSLIGTDKMTIQGRPVPFDDKDKVKIGFNVPAPGSYTLAIAAADGLLEENQEIYVEDLELNFTHNLRLAPYYFHANNAGENNNRFIIKYKLENKSNEDDITNNEVLIFNNNSGININ
;
A
#
# COMPACT_ATOMS: atom_id res chain seq x y z
N MET A 1 -62.40 -28.53 17.45
CA MET A 1 -61.69 -27.55 18.31
C MET A 1 -60.28 -27.36 17.77
N ILE A 2 -60.04 -26.31 16.99
CA ILE A 2 -58.72 -25.98 16.44
C ILE A 2 -58.19 -24.79 17.23
N LYS A 3 -57.11 -24.99 18.01
CA LYS A 3 -56.38 -23.93 18.69
C LYS A 3 -55.46 -23.25 17.67
N LYS A 4 -55.65 -21.95 17.42
CA LYS A 4 -54.70 -21.11 16.67
C LYS A 4 -53.61 -20.66 17.64
N LEU A 5 -52.36 -21.01 17.34
CA LEU A 5 -51.18 -20.49 18.01
C LEU A 5 -50.78 -19.18 17.32
N LEU A 6 -50.79 -18.08 18.07
CA LEU A 6 -50.37 -16.75 17.59
C LEU A 6 -48.86 -16.63 17.81
N PHE A 7 -48.08 -16.60 16.73
CA PHE A 7 -46.63 -16.35 16.80
C PHE A 7 -46.40 -14.83 16.77
N LEU A 8 -45.96 -14.25 17.88
CA LEU A 8 -45.61 -12.84 17.98
C LEU A 8 -44.16 -12.67 17.47
N LEU A 9 -44.00 -12.06 16.29
CA LEU A 9 -42.69 -11.67 15.77
C LEU A 9 -42.18 -10.47 16.59
N LEU A 10 -41.14 -10.66 17.41
CA LEU A 10 -40.35 -9.53 17.91
C LEU A 10 -39.37 -9.11 16.80
N LEU A 11 -39.61 -7.96 16.18
CA LEU A 11 -38.59 -7.26 15.40
C LEU A 11 -37.60 -6.59 16.38
N PRO A 12 -36.28 -6.75 16.21
CA PRO A 12 -35.31 -5.93 16.91
C PRO A 12 -35.37 -4.50 16.35
N THR A 13 -35.82 -3.54 17.15
CA THR A 13 -35.68 -2.12 16.85
C THR A 13 -34.25 -1.70 17.17
N LEU A 14 -33.47 -1.37 16.15
CA LEU A 14 -32.21 -0.62 16.30
C LEU A 14 -32.57 0.79 16.77
N LEU A 15 -32.31 1.08 18.05
CA LEU A 15 -32.39 2.44 18.59
C LEU A 15 -31.02 3.11 18.33
N PHE A 16 -30.99 4.11 17.46
CA PHE A 16 -29.84 5.03 17.40
C PHE A 16 -29.87 5.89 18.66
N ALA A 17 -28.75 5.96 19.40
CA ALA A 17 -28.63 6.86 20.53
C ALA A 17 -28.57 8.31 20.02
N GLN A 18 -29.63 9.09 20.29
CA GLN A 18 -29.71 10.50 19.91
C GLN A 18 -28.85 11.36 20.87
N ILE A 19 -28.19 12.39 20.34
CA ILE A 19 -27.53 13.43 21.15
C ILE A 19 -28.53 13.97 22.18
N PRO A 20 -28.22 13.95 23.51
CA PRO A 20 -29.15 14.41 24.52
C PRO A 20 -29.54 15.89 24.34
N ALA A 21 -30.80 16.22 24.64
CA ALA A 21 -31.34 17.59 24.48
C ALA A 21 -30.52 18.67 25.21
N TYR A 22 -29.83 18.30 26.28
CA TYR A 22 -28.89 19.15 27.02
C TYR A 22 -27.81 19.78 26.10
N TYR A 23 -27.41 19.09 25.02
CA TYR A 23 -26.39 19.54 24.08
C TYR A 23 -26.95 20.20 22.80
N SER A 24 -28.25 20.51 22.75
CA SER A 24 -28.90 21.04 21.53
C SER A 24 -28.32 22.36 21.00
N GLY A 25 -27.62 23.13 21.82
CA GLY A 25 -26.93 24.36 21.43
C GLY A 25 -25.48 24.19 20.99
N VAL A 26 -24.96 22.95 20.95
CA VAL A 26 -23.58 22.65 20.57
C VAL A 26 -23.54 22.12 19.15
N ASP A 27 -22.70 22.75 18.31
CA ASP A 27 -22.44 22.32 16.94
C ASP A 27 -21.31 21.29 16.90
N PHE A 28 -21.69 20.02 16.89
CA PHE A 28 -20.76 18.88 16.83
C PHE A 28 -20.13 18.65 15.45
N THR A 29 -20.39 19.50 14.45
CA THR A 29 -19.62 19.51 13.20
C THR A 29 -18.28 20.23 13.36
N GLN A 30 -18.12 21.03 14.42
CA GLN A 30 -16.87 21.71 14.75
C GLN A 30 -15.96 20.80 15.59
N THR A 31 -14.65 21.02 15.50
CA THR A 31 -13.62 20.27 16.23
C THR A 31 -12.64 21.23 16.91
N GLY A 32 -11.71 20.68 17.68
CA GLY A 32 -10.65 21.45 18.33
C GLY A 32 -11.18 22.49 19.33
N ASP A 33 -10.50 23.63 19.39
CA ASP A 33 -10.80 24.71 20.34
C ASP A 33 -12.21 25.30 20.16
N ASN A 34 -12.74 25.30 18.94
CA ASN A 34 -14.10 25.78 18.66
C ASN A 34 -15.16 24.94 19.38
N LEU A 35 -15.04 23.62 19.34
CA LEU A 35 -15.94 22.71 20.08
C LEU A 35 -15.72 22.86 21.60
N LYS A 36 -14.45 22.99 22.04
CA LYS A 36 -14.10 23.21 23.45
C LYS A 36 -14.79 24.45 24.01
N VAL A 37 -14.78 25.57 23.28
CA VAL A 37 -15.41 26.85 23.68
C VAL A 37 -16.93 26.70 23.81
N GLN A 38 -17.59 26.01 22.87
CA GLN A 38 -19.03 25.78 22.96
C GLN A 38 -19.41 24.92 24.16
N LEU A 39 -18.68 23.82 24.39
CA LEU A 39 -18.89 22.97 25.55
C LEU A 39 -18.62 23.71 26.85
N SER A 40 -17.55 24.51 26.92
CA SER A 40 -17.22 25.37 28.05
C SER A 40 -18.35 26.35 28.37
N SER A 41 -18.91 27.00 27.34
CA SER A 41 -20.06 27.91 27.48
C SER A 41 -21.29 27.17 28.01
N LEU A 42 -21.60 25.99 27.45
CA LEU A 42 -22.73 25.17 27.90
C LEU A 42 -22.59 24.80 29.38
N ILE A 43 -21.50 24.14 29.77
CA ILE A 43 -21.32 23.67 31.16
C ILE A 43 -21.12 24.81 32.16
N THR A 44 -20.72 26.00 31.70
CA THR A 44 -20.66 27.21 32.52
C THR A 44 -22.04 27.78 32.78
N THR A 45 -22.86 27.88 31.74
CA THR A 45 -24.19 28.50 31.82
C THR A 45 -25.23 27.60 32.50
N THR A 46 -25.07 26.29 32.41
CA THR A 46 -25.98 25.31 33.05
C THR A 46 -25.58 24.98 34.49
N HIS A 47 -24.40 25.40 34.97
CA HIS A 47 -24.03 25.26 36.38
C HIS A 47 -24.76 26.32 37.22
N THR A 48 -26.03 26.07 37.54
CA THR A 48 -26.94 27.04 38.16
C THR A 48 -26.96 26.99 39.69
N THR A 49 -26.52 25.87 40.29
CA THR A 49 -26.54 25.68 41.74
C THR A 49 -25.11 25.54 42.27
N MET A 50 -24.62 26.59 42.91
CA MET A 50 -23.31 26.60 43.57
C MET A 50 -23.44 26.13 45.02
N LEU A 51 -22.78 25.03 45.37
CA LEU A 51 -22.88 24.43 46.69
C LEU A 51 -21.87 25.04 47.68
N PRO A 52 -22.25 25.27 48.95
CA PRO A 52 -21.26 25.53 49.99
C PRO A 52 -20.44 24.28 50.28
N TYR A 53 -19.17 24.44 50.66
CA TYR A 53 -18.32 23.29 50.99
C TYR A 53 -18.85 22.53 52.20
N THR A 54 -19.12 23.20 53.32
CA THR A 54 -19.79 22.60 54.49
C THR A 54 -20.82 23.59 55.03
N SER A 55 -22.05 23.16 55.29
CA SER A 55 -23.11 24.00 55.85
C SER A 55 -24.14 23.21 56.66
N THR A 56 -25.09 23.91 57.30
CA THR A 56 -26.26 23.27 57.95
C THR A 56 -27.43 23.06 56.99
N ALA A 57 -27.37 23.64 55.80
CA ALA A 57 -28.24 23.35 54.67
C ALA A 57 -27.52 22.36 53.73
N PHE A 58 -28.18 22.01 52.62
CA PHE A 58 -27.62 21.10 51.62
C PHE A 58 -26.25 21.58 51.12
N ASP A 59 -25.23 20.74 51.27
CA ASP A 59 -23.83 21.06 50.96
C ASP A 59 -23.14 19.94 50.15
N THR A 60 -21.82 20.04 49.94
CA THR A 60 -21.09 19.02 49.19
C THR A 60 -21.03 17.64 49.87
N TRP A 61 -21.20 17.53 51.19
CA TRP A 61 -21.33 16.20 51.83
C TRP A 61 -22.62 15.52 51.40
N ASP A 62 -23.73 16.26 51.47
CA ASP A 62 -25.04 15.75 51.09
C ASP A 62 -25.07 15.36 49.61
N ALA A 63 -24.47 16.19 48.76
CA ALA A 63 -24.37 15.94 47.34
C ALA A 63 -23.54 14.68 47.02
N ILE A 64 -22.38 14.49 47.66
CA ILE A 64 -21.51 13.33 47.42
C ILE A 64 -22.14 12.03 47.91
N MET A 65 -22.91 12.05 49.00
CA MET A 65 -23.68 10.88 49.44
C MET A 65 -24.75 10.44 48.42
N ILE A 66 -25.14 11.32 47.49
CA ILE A 66 -26.05 11.00 46.40
C ILE A 66 -25.25 10.64 45.14
N SER A 67 -24.25 11.42 44.77
CA SER A 67 -23.52 11.25 43.51
C SER A 67 -22.62 10.02 43.49
N ASP A 68 -22.02 9.67 44.63
CA ASP A 68 -21.07 8.57 44.74
C ASP A 68 -21.72 7.33 45.38
N GLU A 69 -23.06 7.22 45.36
CA GLU A 69 -23.78 6.05 45.89
C GLU A 69 -23.30 4.74 45.23
N ASP A 70 -23.04 3.72 46.05
CA ASP A 70 -22.68 2.39 45.57
C ASP A 70 -23.92 1.67 45.03
N THR A 71 -23.87 1.29 43.75
CA THR A 71 -24.95 0.60 43.03
C THR A 71 -25.27 -0.78 43.60
N GLN A 72 -24.32 -1.39 44.32
CA GLN A 72 -24.49 -2.69 44.97
C GLN A 72 -24.99 -2.55 46.42
N ASN A 73 -24.81 -1.37 47.04
CA ASN A 73 -25.25 -1.07 48.39
C ASN A 73 -25.53 0.43 48.57
N SER A 74 -26.80 0.82 48.44
CA SER A 74 -27.22 2.24 48.50
C SER A 74 -27.01 2.91 49.87
N ALA A 75 -26.63 2.17 50.92
CA ALA A 75 -26.22 2.73 52.21
C ALA A 75 -24.75 3.21 52.21
N ASN A 76 -23.97 2.83 51.20
CA ASN A 76 -22.57 3.16 51.03
C ASN A 76 -22.34 4.21 49.93
N VAL A 77 -21.19 4.85 50.00
CA VAL A 77 -20.56 5.58 48.90
C VAL A 77 -19.37 4.78 48.38
N LEU A 78 -19.10 4.88 47.08
CA LEU A 78 -17.87 4.43 46.47
C LEU A 78 -16.73 5.38 46.81
N LEU A 79 -15.57 4.83 47.17
CA LEU A 79 -14.39 5.59 47.51
C LEU A 79 -13.43 5.59 46.33
N VAL A 80 -13.19 6.76 45.73
CA VAL A 80 -12.22 6.89 44.64
C VAL A 80 -10.85 6.39 45.11
N TYR A 81 -10.15 5.65 44.25
CA TYR A 81 -8.90 4.92 44.53
C TYR A 81 -9.04 3.63 45.37
N GLY A 82 -10.20 3.36 45.99
CA GLY A 82 -10.45 2.11 46.73
C GLY A 82 -10.59 0.91 45.80
N TYR A 83 -10.25 -0.29 46.27
CA TYR A 83 -10.20 -1.49 45.42
C TYR A 83 -10.46 -2.84 46.13
N ASP A 84 -10.54 -2.89 47.47
CA ASP A 84 -10.73 -4.15 48.19
C ASP A 84 -11.62 -3.97 49.43
N ASP A 85 -12.79 -4.62 49.45
CA ASP A 85 -13.73 -4.64 50.58
C ASP A 85 -13.69 -5.98 51.34
N THR A 86 -12.74 -6.88 51.02
CA THR A 86 -12.76 -8.28 51.48
C THR A 86 -11.81 -8.58 52.64
N ASP A 87 -10.99 -7.61 53.05
CA ASP A 87 -10.03 -7.74 54.14
C ASP A 87 -10.43 -6.88 55.36
N THR A 88 -9.49 -6.72 56.31
CA THR A 88 -9.69 -5.86 57.50
C THR A 88 -9.04 -4.49 57.36
N ALA A 89 -8.38 -4.21 56.23
CA ALA A 89 -7.64 -2.99 55.99
C ALA A 89 -8.59 -1.93 55.44
N THR A 90 -8.99 -1.01 56.32
CA THR A 90 -9.99 -0.01 55.92
C THR A 90 -9.45 1.01 54.91
N ASN A 91 -8.13 1.18 54.79
CA ASN A 91 -7.57 2.27 53.98
C ASN A 91 -7.66 2.04 52.46
N ASN A 92 -8.02 0.83 52.02
CA ASN A 92 -8.19 0.45 50.62
C ASN A 92 -9.62 -0.02 50.28
N ASP A 93 -10.56 0.11 51.24
CA ASP A 93 -11.99 -0.14 51.02
C ASP A 93 -12.46 0.56 49.75
N ARG A 94 -13.13 -0.18 48.87
CA ARG A 94 -13.78 0.30 47.66
C ARG A 94 -15.10 1.02 47.97
N SER A 95 -15.77 0.67 49.06
CA SER A 95 -17.03 1.30 49.48
C SER A 95 -17.09 1.53 50.99
N ARG A 96 -17.89 2.52 51.42
CA ARG A 96 -18.08 2.80 52.85
C ARG A 96 -19.43 3.43 53.18
N SER A 97 -19.93 3.14 54.37
CA SER A 97 -21.18 3.73 54.88
C SER A 97 -21.20 5.26 54.74
N LYS A 98 -22.32 5.78 54.21
CA LYS A 98 -22.59 7.21 54.09
C LYS A 98 -22.41 7.99 55.39
N THR A 99 -22.66 7.34 56.54
CA THR A 99 -22.54 7.98 57.86
C THR A 99 -21.12 7.97 58.43
N ALA A 100 -20.19 7.19 57.86
CA ALA A 100 -18.82 7.03 58.34
C ALA A 100 -17.90 8.17 57.85
N ARG A 101 -18.29 9.42 58.14
CA ARG A 101 -17.60 10.65 57.70
C ARG A 101 -16.52 11.07 58.68
N ALA A 102 -15.37 11.49 58.17
CA ALA A 102 -14.29 12.03 58.99
C ALA A 102 -14.63 13.42 59.54
N THR A 103 -14.58 13.59 60.86
CA THR A 103 -14.70 14.89 61.56
C THR A 103 -13.40 15.33 62.23
N SER A 104 -12.52 14.38 62.58
CA SER A 104 -11.21 14.61 63.22
C SER A 104 -10.35 13.33 63.27
N ASN A 105 -10.99 12.16 63.37
CA ASN A 105 -10.38 10.84 63.13
C ASN A 105 -10.48 10.47 61.64
N CYS A 106 -9.59 9.62 61.14
CA CYS A 106 -9.54 9.16 59.75
C CYS A 106 -9.51 7.64 59.55
N ILE A 107 -9.41 6.85 60.62
CA ILE A 107 -9.38 5.37 60.49
C ILE A 107 -10.79 4.87 60.18
N GLY A 108 -10.95 4.20 59.04
CA GLY A 108 -12.24 3.64 58.61
C GLY A 108 -13.31 4.71 58.35
N LEU A 109 -12.89 5.94 58.04
CA LEU A 109 -13.77 7.07 57.77
C LEU A 109 -13.42 7.69 56.42
N TRP A 110 -14.42 8.12 55.66
CA TRP A 110 -14.22 8.78 54.38
C TRP A 110 -14.25 10.30 54.51
N ASN A 111 -13.53 10.99 53.62
CA ASN A 111 -13.58 12.44 53.44
C ASN A 111 -13.74 12.79 51.95
N ARG A 112 -13.64 14.08 51.61
CA ARG A 112 -13.82 14.57 50.25
C ARG A 112 -12.46 14.79 49.59
N GLU A 113 -12.26 14.15 48.45
CA GLU A 113 -11.09 14.27 47.60
C GLU A 113 -11.29 15.35 46.54
N HIS A 114 -10.40 16.33 46.54
CA HIS A 114 -10.21 17.22 45.39
C HIS A 114 -9.29 16.51 44.40
N THR A 115 -9.89 15.77 43.45
CA THR A 115 -9.12 14.98 42.47
C THR A 115 -8.16 15.86 41.67
N PHE A 116 -8.49 17.13 41.45
CA PHE A 116 -7.53 18.19 41.14
C PHE A 116 -7.09 18.86 42.45
N PRO A 117 -5.83 18.72 42.90
CA PRO A 117 -5.41 19.24 44.19
C PRO A 117 -5.59 20.76 44.29
N GLN A 118 -6.18 21.23 45.39
CA GLN A 118 -6.41 22.67 45.63
C GLN A 118 -5.12 23.51 45.51
N SER A 119 -3.97 22.95 45.88
CA SER A 119 -2.67 23.65 45.82
C SER A 119 -2.09 23.80 44.42
N LEU A 120 -2.59 23.04 43.44
CA LEU A 120 -2.08 23.06 42.05
C LEU A 120 -2.91 23.95 41.13
N SER A 121 -4.03 24.49 41.60
CA SER A 121 -4.85 25.42 40.82
C SER A 121 -4.21 26.80 40.80
N ASN A 122 -4.62 27.64 39.84
CA ASN A 122 -4.07 28.97 39.67
C ASN A 122 -5.16 30.05 39.56
N PRO A 123 -5.54 30.74 40.66
CA PRO A 123 -4.93 30.68 41.99
C PRO A 123 -5.29 29.39 42.76
N PRO A 124 -4.58 29.07 43.88
CA PRO A 124 -4.95 27.95 44.75
C PRO A 124 -6.40 28.04 45.22
N MET A 125 -7.13 26.91 45.16
CA MET A 125 -8.55 26.87 45.45
C MET A 125 -8.83 27.20 46.92
N SER A 126 -9.97 27.83 47.19
CA SER A 126 -10.49 28.03 48.54
C SER A 126 -11.87 27.40 48.70
N THR A 127 -12.03 26.58 49.72
CA THR A 127 -13.32 25.97 50.09
C THR A 127 -14.32 26.96 50.69
N THR A 128 -13.91 28.21 50.93
CA THR A 128 -14.80 29.28 51.40
C THR A 128 -15.60 29.94 50.29
N ILE A 129 -15.24 29.71 49.03
CA ILE A 129 -15.85 30.33 47.85
C ILE A 129 -16.47 29.22 46.99
N PRO A 130 -17.81 29.19 46.85
CA PRO A 130 -18.45 28.28 45.90
C PRO A 130 -17.95 28.51 44.46
N GLY A 131 -17.69 27.43 43.73
CA GLY A 131 -16.97 27.45 42.46
C GLY A 131 -16.16 26.18 42.26
N VAL A 132 -14.96 26.27 41.69
CA VAL A 132 -14.12 25.10 41.39
C VAL A 132 -13.89 24.19 42.60
N SER A 133 -13.73 24.74 43.80
CA SER A 133 -13.47 24.00 45.05
C SER A 133 -14.66 23.19 45.58
N THR A 134 -15.85 23.43 45.05
CA THR A 134 -17.13 22.84 45.49
C THR A 134 -17.87 22.16 44.33
N ASP A 135 -17.29 22.17 43.13
CA ASP A 135 -17.85 21.49 41.97
C ASP A 135 -17.71 19.98 42.15
N ILE A 136 -18.84 19.33 42.40
CA ILE A 136 -18.88 17.90 42.66
C ILE A 136 -18.64 17.07 41.41
N HIS A 137 -18.41 17.62 40.21
CA HIS A 137 -17.91 16.80 39.09
C HIS A 137 -16.53 16.22 39.38
N HIS A 138 -15.70 16.89 40.18
CA HIS A 138 -14.34 16.43 40.53
C HIS A 138 -14.14 16.12 42.02
N LEU A 139 -15.06 16.55 42.88
CA LEU A 139 -15.03 16.28 44.32
C LEU A 139 -15.62 14.90 44.61
N ARG A 140 -14.84 13.96 45.14
CA ARG A 140 -15.22 12.54 45.32
C ARG A 140 -15.18 12.11 46.77
N ALA A 141 -15.95 11.09 47.15
CA ALA A 141 -15.71 10.37 48.40
C ALA A 141 -14.41 9.56 48.28
N VAL A 142 -13.60 9.52 49.34
CA VAL A 142 -12.35 8.76 49.41
C VAL A 142 -12.07 8.33 50.84
N ASP A 143 -11.32 7.25 51.05
CA ASP A 143 -10.80 6.93 52.39
C ASP A 143 -9.91 8.07 52.92
N CYS A 144 -10.11 8.51 54.17
CA CYS A 144 -9.40 9.68 54.68
C CYS A 144 -7.88 9.45 54.81
N GLN A 145 -7.44 8.24 55.18
CA GLN A 145 -6.01 7.92 55.29
C GLN A 145 -5.36 7.85 53.91
N PHE A 146 -6.08 7.28 52.94
CA PHE A 146 -5.60 7.15 51.59
C PHE A 146 -5.55 8.48 50.85
N ASN A 147 -6.53 9.37 51.11
CA ASN A 147 -6.49 10.75 50.66
C ASN A 147 -5.24 11.48 51.17
N SER A 148 -4.95 11.35 52.47
CA SER A 148 -3.75 11.91 53.09
C SER A 148 -2.47 11.38 52.43
N THR A 149 -2.47 10.11 52.01
CA THR A 149 -1.35 9.48 51.30
C THR A 149 -1.21 9.97 49.86
N ARG A 150 -2.32 10.20 49.15
CA ARG A 150 -2.34 10.79 47.81
C ARG A 150 -1.75 12.20 47.84
N GLY A 151 -2.21 13.05 48.77
CA GLY A 151 -1.71 14.42 48.95
C GLY A 151 -1.95 15.30 47.72
N ASN A 152 -0.91 15.99 47.24
CA ASN A 152 -0.97 16.83 46.04
C ASN A 152 -0.17 16.25 44.86
N LYS A 153 0.07 14.94 44.85
CA LYS A 153 0.83 14.27 43.78
C LYS A 153 0.08 14.37 42.45
N ILE A 154 0.83 14.60 41.37
CA ILE A 154 0.29 14.61 40.01
C ILE A 154 0.06 13.19 39.51
N PHE A 155 -0.86 13.02 38.57
CA PHE A 155 -1.17 11.71 38.02
C PHE A 155 -0.09 11.23 37.06
N GLN A 156 0.28 9.96 37.17
CA GLN A 156 1.22 9.28 36.29
C GLN A 156 0.67 7.90 35.93
N ASP A 157 0.97 7.46 34.71
CA ASP A 157 0.60 6.13 34.22
C ASP A 157 1.18 4.97 35.05
N GLY A 158 0.45 3.85 35.07
CA GLY A 158 0.73 2.67 35.87
C GLY A 158 -0.29 1.55 35.65
N GLU A 159 -0.16 0.47 36.41
CA GLU A 159 -1.03 -0.71 36.33
C GLU A 159 -1.40 -1.25 37.71
N GLY A 160 -2.56 -1.90 37.80
CA GLY A 160 -3.10 -2.54 38.98
C GLY A 160 -3.88 -1.59 39.87
N VAL A 161 -3.64 -1.67 41.18
CA VAL A 161 -4.35 -0.89 42.19
C VAL A 161 -3.71 0.48 42.43
N ALA A 162 -4.46 1.39 43.05
CA ALA A 162 -4.02 2.74 43.34
C ALA A 162 -2.75 2.77 44.23
N LYS A 163 -1.76 3.61 43.88
CA LYS A 163 -0.48 3.68 44.60
C LYS A 163 0.30 4.97 44.32
N SER A 164 1.21 5.30 45.24
CA SER A 164 2.26 6.30 44.96
C SER A 164 3.30 5.72 44.01
N MET A 165 3.50 6.37 42.87
CA MET A 165 4.51 6.00 41.89
C MET A 165 5.87 6.63 42.22
N SER A 166 5.85 7.79 42.87
CA SER A 166 7.02 8.45 43.43
C SER A 166 6.63 9.37 44.60
N THR A 167 7.56 10.19 45.09
CA THR A 167 7.26 11.22 46.09
C THR A 167 6.33 12.31 45.57
N SER A 168 6.25 12.50 44.25
CA SER A 168 5.45 13.55 43.61
C SER A 168 4.39 13.03 42.63
N THR A 169 4.32 11.73 42.36
CA THR A 169 3.39 11.15 41.37
C THR A 169 2.53 10.01 41.93
N TRP A 170 1.31 9.92 41.43
CA TRP A 170 0.25 9.01 41.89
C TRP A 170 -0.40 8.30 40.71
N TYR A 171 -0.67 7.01 40.88
CA TYR A 171 -1.48 6.22 39.96
C TYR A 171 -2.82 5.89 40.62
N PRO A 172 -3.97 6.22 40.01
CA PRO A 172 -5.29 6.11 40.64
C PRO A 172 -5.85 4.68 40.70
N GLY A 173 -5.21 3.71 40.03
CA GLY A 173 -5.74 2.35 39.89
C GLY A 173 -6.48 2.15 38.57
N ASP A 174 -6.48 0.91 38.07
CA ASP A 174 -7.06 0.55 36.77
C ASP A 174 -8.56 0.84 36.67
N GLU A 175 -9.28 0.73 37.80
CA GLU A 175 -10.72 1.02 37.90
C GLU A 175 -11.05 2.52 37.82
N TRP A 176 -10.11 3.39 38.18
CA TRP A 176 -10.39 4.81 38.39
C TRP A 176 -9.68 5.74 37.41
N LYS A 177 -8.85 5.20 36.51
CA LYS A 177 -7.99 6.01 35.65
C LYS A 177 -8.80 6.79 34.60
N GLY A 178 -9.86 6.20 34.07
CA GLY A 178 -10.82 6.82 33.16
C GLY A 178 -11.64 7.88 33.85
N ASP A 179 -12.19 7.58 35.04
CA ASP A 179 -12.87 8.55 35.91
C ASP A 179 -12.03 9.80 36.11
N VAL A 180 -10.79 9.62 36.56
CA VAL A 180 -9.85 10.72 36.83
C VAL A 180 -9.57 11.52 35.58
N ALA A 181 -9.30 10.85 34.46
CA ALA A 181 -9.05 11.53 33.20
C ALA A 181 -10.22 12.43 32.78
N ARG A 182 -11.46 11.91 32.82
CA ARG A 182 -12.67 12.66 32.45
C ARG A 182 -12.98 13.80 33.43
N MET A 183 -12.65 13.66 34.71
CA MET A 183 -12.73 14.76 35.69
C MET A 183 -11.72 15.88 35.37
N MET A 184 -10.48 15.54 35.01
CA MET A 184 -9.46 16.54 34.66
C MET A 184 -9.79 17.28 33.35
N MET A 185 -10.28 16.55 32.33
CA MET A 185 -10.75 17.15 31.09
C MET A 185 -11.92 18.11 31.33
N TYR A 186 -12.90 17.70 32.14
CA TYR A 186 -14.03 18.55 32.50
C TYR A 186 -13.59 19.84 33.19
N LEU A 187 -12.74 19.74 34.21
CA LEU A 187 -12.26 20.91 34.94
C LEU A 187 -11.55 21.89 34.02
N TYR A 188 -10.67 21.38 33.17
CA TYR A 188 -9.95 22.24 32.22
C TYR A 188 -10.91 22.93 31.23
N VAL A 189 -11.94 22.25 30.74
CA VAL A 189 -12.95 22.89 29.86
C VAL A 189 -13.80 23.89 30.63
N ARG A 190 -14.14 23.62 31.90
CA ARG A 190 -15.01 24.48 32.71
C ARG A 190 -14.31 25.72 33.26
N TYR A 191 -13.08 25.57 33.73
CA TYR A 191 -12.34 26.57 34.51
C TYR A 191 -11.03 27.03 33.84
N GLY A 192 -10.65 26.43 32.71
CA GLY A 192 -9.51 26.86 31.90
C GLY A 192 -8.21 26.91 32.69
N ASN A 193 -7.55 28.06 32.64
CA ASN A 193 -6.24 28.28 33.28
C ASN A 193 -6.28 28.30 34.81
N GLU A 194 -7.46 28.25 35.45
CA GLU A 194 -7.56 28.01 36.89
C GLU A 194 -7.23 26.54 37.23
N THR A 195 -7.51 25.60 36.32
CA THR A 195 -7.23 24.17 36.47
C THR A 195 -6.51 23.61 35.24
N PRO A 196 -5.29 24.09 34.93
CA PRO A 196 -4.57 23.62 33.75
C PRO A 196 -4.27 22.13 33.89
N ALA A 197 -4.76 21.31 32.95
CA ALA A 197 -4.57 19.85 33.00
C ALA A 197 -3.08 19.44 33.04
N THR A 198 -2.22 20.24 32.41
CA THR A 198 -0.76 20.08 32.39
C THR A 198 -0.09 20.26 33.75
N SER A 199 -0.77 20.85 34.74
CA SER A 199 -0.25 20.96 36.12
C SER A 199 -0.46 19.72 36.96
N VAL A 200 -1.33 18.80 36.53
CA VAL A 200 -1.77 17.64 37.31
C VAL A 200 -1.58 16.31 36.56
N GLY A 201 -1.27 16.34 35.26
CA GLY A 201 -0.91 15.15 34.49
C GLY A 201 0.58 15.10 34.13
N PHE A 202 1.21 13.96 34.36
CA PHE A 202 2.60 13.70 34.00
C PHE A 202 2.73 13.27 32.53
N GLY A 203 3.83 13.69 31.87
CA GLY A 203 4.21 13.18 30.55
C GLY A 203 3.99 14.17 29.40
N SER A 204 3.96 13.63 28.19
CA SER A 204 3.84 14.39 26.94
C SER A 204 2.43 14.95 26.76
N THR A 205 2.31 16.03 25.97
CA THR A 205 1.05 16.64 25.51
C THR A 205 0.91 16.58 23.99
N SER A 206 1.72 15.76 23.32
CA SER A 206 1.91 15.74 21.86
C SER A 206 0.68 15.39 21.04
N TYR A 207 -0.36 14.82 21.64
CA TYR A 207 -1.64 14.61 20.95
C TYR A 207 -2.37 15.96 20.75
N SER A 208 -2.43 16.79 21.79
CA SER A 208 -3.13 18.08 21.72
C SER A 208 -2.41 19.04 20.79
N PRO A 209 -3.08 19.59 19.75
CA PRO A 209 -2.48 20.60 18.86
C PRO A 209 -2.00 21.86 19.58
N LEU A 210 -2.62 22.18 20.73
CA LEU A 210 -2.26 23.34 21.56
C LEU A 210 -1.39 22.96 22.76
N ASN A 211 -0.98 21.69 22.87
CA ASN A 211 -0.20 21.15 23.99
C ASN A 211 -0.84 21.39 25.36
N ASP A 212 -2.17 21.49 25.41
CA ASP A 212 -2.95 21.90 26.59
C ASP A 212 -3.59 20.72 27.36
N MET A 213 -3.47 19.49 26.83
CA MET A 213 -3.98 18.27 27.45
C MET A 213 -2.89 17.19 27.49
N PRO A 214 -2.50 16.69 28.67
CA PRO A 214 -1.59 15.55 28.80
C PRO A 214 -2.12 14.29 28.12
N ASN A 215 -1.24 13.59 27.40
CA ASN A 215 -1.55 12.37 26.66
C ASN A 215 -2.15 11.29 27.57
N ILE A 216 -1.66 11.19 28.82
CA ILE A 216 -2.14 10.18 29.77
C ILE A 216 -3.65 10.23 30.00
N PHE A 217 -4.26 11.43 29.99
CA PHE A 217 -5.70 11.54 30.19
C PHE A 217 -6.47 11.08 28.94
N LEU A 218 -5.95 11.37 27.75
CA LEU A 218 -6.55 10.91 26.49
C LEU A 218 -6.43 9.39 26.34
N GLU A 219 -5.32 8.80 26.81
CA GLU A 219 -5.10 7.35 26.81
C GLU A 219 -5.98 6.65 27.85
N TRP A 220 -6.02 7.14 29.09
CA TRP A 220 -6.86 6.58 30.16
C TRP A 220 -8.34 6.65 29.85
N ASN A 221 -8.80 7.69 29.16
CA ASN A 221 -10.20 7.81 28.72
C ASN A 221 -10.66 6.64 27.83
N ILE A 222 -9.73 5.91 27.23
CA ILE A 222 -9.98 4.77 26.33
C ILE A 222 -9.69 3.45 27.02
N GLN A 223 -8.57 3.41 27.76
CA GLN A 223 -8.16 2.22 28.49
C GLN A 223 -9.14 1.84 29.61
N ASP A 224 -9.85 2.82 30.15
CA ASP A 224 -10.90 2.64 31.16
C ASP A 224 -12.20 3.32 30.68
N PRO A 225 -13.06 2.56 29.95
CA PRO A 225 -14.31 3.05 29.39
C PRO A 225 -15.26 3.60 30.46
N VAL A 226 -16.19 4.47 30.05
CA VAL A 226 -17.19 5.05 30.96
C VAL A 226 -18.01 3.95 31.64
N SER A 227 -18.00 3.93 32.98
CA SER A 227 -18.71 2.96 33.80
C SER A 227 -20.18 3.35 34.06
N ILE A 228 -20.99 2.40 34.54
CA ILE A 228 -22.38 2.70 34.94
C ILE A 228 -22.40 3.60 36.18
N GLU A 229 -21.43 3.45 37.07
CA GLU A 229 -21.21 4.29 38.23
C GLU A 229 -20.98 5.75 37.82
N GLU A 230 -20.13 6.00 36.82
CA GLU A 230 -19.91 7.35 36.29
C GLU A 230 -21.16 7.95 35.63
N ILE A 231 -21.92 7.16 34.87
CA ILE A 231 -23.17 7.61 34.26
C ILE A 231 -24.18 8.02 35.34
N ASN A 232 -24.37 7.18 36.36
CA ASN A 232 -25.27 7.46 37.48
C ASN A 232 -24.84 8.71 38.23
N ARG A 233 -23.54 8.83 38.49
CA ARG A 233 -22.94 10.00 39.11
C ARG A 233 -23.19 11.27 38.29
N ASN A 234 -22.88 11.25 37.00
CA ASN A 234 -23.06 12.42 36.12
C ASN A 234 -24.54 12.86 36.06
N ASN A 235 -25.49 11.91 36.08
CA ASN A 235 -26.92 12.19 36.20
C ASN A 235 -27.28 12.82 37.56
N ALA A 236 -26.75 12.30 38.67
CA ALA A 236 -26.98 12.86 40.00
C ALA A 236 -26.42 14.28 40.11
N VAL A 237 -25.19 14.52 39.64
CA VAL A 237 -24.57 15.84 39.66
C VAL A 237 -25.35 16.82 38.77
N HIS A 238 -25.81 16.39 37.60
CA HIS A 238 -26.67 17.21 36.74
C HIS A 238 -27.94 17.67 37.47
N ASN A 239 -28.59 16.77 38.21
CA ASN A 239 -29.80 17.11 38.96
C ASN A 239 -29.52 18.08 40.13
N ILE A 240 -28.30 18.09 40.66
CA ILE A 240 -27.92 18.92 41.82
C ILE A 240 -27.37 20.28 41.36
N GLN A 241 -26.36 20.29 40.49
CA GLN A 241 -25.64 21.50 40.05
C GLN A 241 -26.16 22.09 38.74
N GLY A 242 -26.91 21.32 37.94
CA GLY A 242 -27.48 21.71 36.65
C GLY A 242 -26.59 21.37 35.44
N ASN A 243 -25.27 21.28 35.61
CA ASN A 243 -24.33 20.99 34.53
C ASN A 243 -23.91 19.51 34.49
N ARG A 244 -23.51 19.04 33.30
CA ARG A 244 -23.00 17.68 33.06
C ARG A 244 -21.50 17.69 32.74
N ASN A 245 -20.81 16.58 32.99
CA ASN A 245 -19.48 16.30 32.45
C ASN A 245 -19.63 15.71 31.02
N PRO A 246 -19.28 16.47 29.95
CA PRO A 246 -19.47 16.01 28.58
C PRO A 246 -18.65 14.76 28.24
N PHE A 247 -17.50 14.56 28.87
CA PHE A 247 -16.61 13.44 28.58
C PHE A 247 -17.09 12.13 29.20
N ILE A 248 -17.99 12.18 30.18
CA ILE A 248 -18.73 11.00 30.67
C ILE A 248 -19.90 10.71 29.72
N ASP A 249 -20.67 11.72 29.33
CA ASP A 249 -21.82 11.48 28.44
C ASP A 249 -21.41 11.05 27.02
N ASN A 250 -20.25 11.53 26.53
CA ASN A 250 -19.60 11.01 25.33
C ASN A 250 -18.06 11.22 25.36
N PRO A 251 -17.25 10.17 25.63
CA PRO A 251 -15.81 10.29 25.74
C PRO A 251 -15.13 10.63 24.40
N TYR A 252 -15.80 10.43 23.26
CA TYR A 252 -15.30 10.83 21.92
C TYR A 252 -15.11 12.34 21.77
N LEU A 253 -15.78 13.17 22.58
CA LEU A 253 -15.56 14.61 22.58
C LEU A 253 -14.10 14.97 22.89
N ALA A 254 -13.39 14.15 23.68
CA ALA A 254 -11.97 14.34 23.95
C ALA A 254 -11.13 14.15 22.68
N THR A 255 -11.46 13.15 21.86
CA THR A 255 -10.82 12.90 20.56
C THR A 255 -11.05 14.09 19.61
N LEU A 256 -12.27 14.62 19.54
CA LEU A 256 -12.61 15.77 18.68
C LEU A 256 -11.89 17.06 19.09
N ILE A 257 -11.61 17.27 20.37
CA ILE A 257 -10.98 18.50 20.87
C ILE A 257 -9.45 18.42 20.83
N TRP A 258 -8.86 17.31 21.30
CA TRP A 258 -7.41 17.23 21.56
C TRP A 258 -6.65 16.22 20.71
N SER A 259 -7.26 15.66 19.66
CA SER A 259 -6.54 14.79 18.70
C SER A 259 -5.72 13.68 19.37
N GLY A 260 -6.38 12.82 20.16
CA GLY A 260 -5.79 11.61 20.76
C GLY A 260 -6.28 10.33 20.09
N PRO A 261 -6.02 9.14 20.68
CA PRO A 261 -6.60 7.91 20.16
C PRO A 261 -8.15 8.00 20.19
N ALA A 262 -8.82 7.20 19.35
CA ALA A 262 -10.26 7.30 19.17
C ALA A 262 -11.01 6.67 20.36
N ALA A 263 -11.71 7.48 21.15
CA ALA A 263 -12.59 7.01 22.22
C ALA A 263 -13.96 6.56 21.67
N THR A 264 -14.72 5.82 22.48
CA THR A 264 -16.05 5.34 22.12
C THR A 264 -17.03 6.50 21.89
N ASP A 265 -17.73 6.51 20.76
CA ASP A 265 -18.77 7.50 20.46
C ASP A 265 -20.17 6.97 20.81
N TYR A 266 -20.73 7.45 21.91
CA TYR A 266 -22.04 7.01 22.39
C TYR A 266 -23.23 7.70 21.71
N TRP A 267 -23.04 8.79 20.96
CA TRP A 267 -24.15 9.50 20.31
C TRP A 267 -24.16 9.36 18.80
N GLY A 268 -23.22 8.59 18.23
CA GLY A 268 -23.04 8.54 16.78
C GLY A 268 -22.74 9.93 16.21
N ILE A 269 -22.01 10.78 16.96
CA ILE A 269 -21.44 12.04 16.48
C ILE A 269 -20.57 11.82 15.24
N ILE A 270 -20.15 10.58 14.93
CA ILE A 270 -19.64 10.18 13.62
C ILE A 270 -20.70 10.43 12.52
N ILE A 271 -20.92 11.69 12.21
CA ILE A 271 -21.02 12.20 10.87
C ILE A 271 -19.59 12.65 10.61
N HIS A 272 -18.76 11.89 9.87
CA HIS A 272 -17.69 12.61 9.21
C HIS A 272 -18.42 13.56 8.27
N PRO A 273 -18.32 14.89 8.42
CA PRO A 273 -19.08 15.82 7.59
C PRO A 273 -18.81 15.58 6.09
N ASN A 274 -17.68 14.94 5.79
CA ASN A 274 -17.37 14.31 4.50
C ASN A 274 -17.32 12.77 4.65
N SER A 275 -18.43 12.10 4.95
CA SER A 275 -18.56 10.64 4.82
C SER A 275 -19.81 10.26 4.06
N THR A 276 -19.80 9.05 3.54
CA THR A 276 -20.95 8.38 2.95
C THR A 276 -20.91 6.91 3.31
N THR A 277 -22.07 6.34 3.63
CA THR A 277 -22.21 4.94 4.06
C THR A 277 -23.03 4.17 3.04
N TRP A 278 -22.51 3.04 2.58
CA TRP A 278 -23.23 2.08 1.77
C TRP A 278 -24.02 1.13 2.66
N ASN A 279 -25.35 1.17 2.58
CA ASN A 279 -26.24 0.33 3.40
C ASN A 279 -26.61 -1.02 2.76
N GLY A 280 -25.99 -1.38 1.61
CA GLY A 280 -26.38 -2.54 0.80
C GLY A 280 -27.24 -2.21 -0.43
N THR A 281 -27.77 -0.98 -0.52
CA THR A 281 -28.64 -0.55 -1.63
C THR A 281 -28.31 0.85 -2.16
N SER A 282 -27.89 1.77 -1.29
CA SER A 282 -27.57 3.14 -1.66
C SER A 282 -26.52 3.73 -0.73
N TRP A 283 -25.78 4.71 -1.24
CA TRP A 283 -24.91 5.56 -0.45
C TRP A 283 -25.70 6.66 0.25
N SER A 284 -25.53 6.82 1.57
CA SER A 284 -26.27 7.80 2.38
C SER A 284 -26.01 9.26 1.99
N ASN A 285 -24.84 9.55 1.41
CA ASN A 285 -24.43 10.90 1.01
C ASN A 285 -23.80 10.90 -0.40
N GLY A 286 -24.41 10.14 -1.31
CA GLY A 286 -23.90 9.97 -2.67
C GLY A 286 -22.64 9.09 -2.75
N VAL A 287 -22.22 8.75 -3.97
CA VAL A 287 -21.00 7.96 -4.18
C VAL A 287 -19.80 8.73 -3.61
N PRO A 288 -18.91 8.07 -2.84
CA PRO A 288 -17.76 8.75 -2.24
C PRO A 288 -16.84 9.38 -3.30
N ASN A 289 -16.12 10.41 -2.87
CA ASN A 289 -15.06 11.04 -3.64
C ASN A 289 -13.76 11.13 -2.81
N SER A 290 -12.67 11.65 -3.39
CA SER A 290 -11.33 11.65 -2.77
C SER A 290 -11.21 12.43 -1.45
N THR A 291 -12.21 13.22 -1.06
CA THR A 291 -12.25 13.94 0.23
C THR A 291 -13.19 13.30 1.25
N MET A 292 -13.94 12.27 0.86
CA MET A 292 -14.93 11.61 1.72
C MET A 292 -14.45 10.29 2.29
N LEU A 293 -14.72 10.03 3.56
CA LEU A 293 -14.66 8.67 4.11
C LEU A 293 -15.81 7.83 3.53
N ALA A 294 -15.48 6.70 2.94
CA ALA A 294 -16.45 5.68 2.55
C ALA A 294 -16.59 4.64 3.67
N ILE A 295 -17.83 4.31 4.04
CA ILE A 295 -18.14 3.26 5.01
C ILE A 295 -18.97 2.18 4.31
N ILE A 296 -18.48 0.95 4.28
CA ILE A 296 -19.24 -0.20 3.78
C ILE A 296 -19.98 -0.84 4.95
N ASP A 297 -21.31 -0.64 4.98
CA ASP A 297 -22.21 -1.18 6.00
C ASP A 297 -23.26 -2.16 5.44
N GLY A 298 -23.04 -2.63 4.22
CA GLY A 298 -23.82 -3.68 3.53
C GLY A 298 -22.96 -4.38 2.47
N TYR A 299 -23.46 -5.44 1.85
CA TYR A 299 -22.73 -6.11 0.77
C TYR A 299 -22.50 -5.15 -0.40
N TYR A 300 -21.25 -4.98 -0.81
CA TYR A 300 -20.88 -4.14 -1.95
C TYR A 300 -20.19 -5.00 -3.02
N ASP A 301 -20.81 -5.09 -4.20
CA ASP A 301 -20.23 -5.72 -5.39
C ASP A 301 -19.89 -4.63 -6.41
N SER A 302 -18.61 -4.42 -6.71
CA SER A 302 -18.20 -3.35 -7.62
C SER A 302 -18.66 -3.57 -9.07
N SER A 303 -18.91 -4.80 -9.51
CA SER A 303 -19.46 -5.05 -10.87
C SER A 303 -20.91 -4.59 -11.01
N VAL A 304 -21.66 -4.56 -9.91
CA VAL A 304 -23.06 -4.12 -9.87
C VAL A 304 -23.15 -2.64 -9.51
N ASN A 305 -22.37 -2.20 -8.52
CA ASN A 305 -22.51 -0.88 -7.89
C ASN A 305 -21.46 0.13 -8.36
N GLY A 306 -20.53 -0.30 -9.21
CA GLY A 306 -19.47 0.51 -9.80
C GLY A 306 -18.19 0.58 -8.96
N SER A 307 -17.19 1.22 -9.54
CA SER A 307 -15.96 1.63 -8.85
C SER A 307 -16.15 2.96 -8.15
N PHE A 308 -15.39 3.21 -7.09
CA PHE A 308 -15.42 4.50 -6.39
C PHE A 308 -14.05 4.90 -5.87
N ILE A 309 -13.95 6.19 -5.50
CA ILE A 309 -12.77 6.76 -4.85
C ILE A 309 -13.18 7.32 -3.49
N CYS A 310 -12.30 7.26 -2.50
CA CYS A 310 -12.56 7.79 -1.16
C CYS A 310 -11.29 8.35 -0.53
N ASN A 311 -11.41 9.25 0.44
CA ASN A 311 -10.29 9.69 1.26
C ASN A 311 -9.77 8.54 2.13
N ASN A 312 -10.67 7.95 2.91
CA ASN A 312 -10.42 6.77 3.74
C ASN A 312 -11.52 5.74 3.44
N LEU A 313 -11.28 4.47 3.78
CA LEU A 313 -12.27 3.40 3.67
C LEU A 313 -12.38 2.61 4.97
N ILE A 314 -13.61 2.45 5.45
CA ILE A 314 -13.94 1.52 6.54
C ILE A 314 -14.87 0.43 5.98
N VAL A 315 -14.55 -0.83 6.26
CA VAL A 315 -15.46 -1.97 6.04
C VAL A 315 -15.88 -2.51 7.40
N ASN A 316 -17.15 -2.32 7.76
CA ASN A 316 -17.67 -2.69 9.09
C ASN A 316 -17.69 -4.20 9.33
N ASN A 317 -17.77 -4.59 10.60
CA ASN A 317 -17.85 -5.99 11.00
C ASN A 317 -19.01 -6.72 10.30
N ASP A 318 -18.78 -7.98 9.91
CA ASP A 318 -19.73 -8.84 9.19
C ASP A 318 -20.19 -8.30 7.80
N LYS A 319 -19.55 -7.25 7.28
CA LYS A 319 -19.83 -6.71 5.93
C LYS A 319 -18.80 -7.19 4.94
N THR A 320 -19.21 -7.26 3.67
CA THR A 320 -18.35 -7.75 2.59
C THR A 320 -18.26 -6.73 1.46
N LEU A 321 -17.03 -6.42 1.08
CA LEU A 321 -16.69 -5.65 -0.12
C LEU A 321 -15.99 -6.56 -1.13
N ASP A 322 -16.61 -6.75 -2.29
CA ASP A 322 -16.05 -7.47 -3.42
C ASP A 322 -15.62 -6.48 -4.51
N ILE A 323 -14.30 -6.39 -4.75
CA ILE A 323 -13.71 -5.69 -5.89
C ILE A 323 -13.58 -6.71 -7.02
N LYS A 324 -14.50 -6.68 -7.98
CA LYS A 324 -14.54 -7.58 -9.13
C LYS A 324 -13.52 -7.19 -10.22
N ALA A 325 -13.33 -8.12 -11.16
CA ALA A 325 -12.48 -7.95 -12.34
C ALA A 325 -12.76 -6.63 -13.09
N ASN A 326 -11.70 -5.93 -13.50
CA ASN A 326 -11.74 -4.65 -14.22
C ASN A 326 -12.34 -3.47 -13.44
N ASN A 327 -12.68 -3.66 -12.16
CA ASN A 327 -13.13 -2.60 -11.28
C ASN A 327 -12.03 -2.27 -10.26
N PHE A 328 -12.03 -1.02 -9.80
CA PHE A 328 -11.15 -0.53 -8.76
C PHE A 328 -11.90 0.07 -7.57
N ILE A 329 -11.22 0.11 -6.42
CA ILE A 329 -11.49 1.03 -5.31
C ILE A 329 -10.19 1.79 -5.03
N GLU A 330 -10.22 3.12 -5.10
CA GLU A 330 -9.05 3.98 -4.85
C GLU A 330 -9.22 4.74 -3.53
N ILE A 331 -8.23 4.62 -2.65
CA ILE A 331 -8.24 5.19 -1.30
C ILE A 331 -7.11 6.19 -1.19
N GLN A 332 -7.40 7.44 -0.80
CA GLN A 332 -6.35 8.45 -0.71
C GLN A 332 -5.39 8.18 0.45
N SER A 333 -5.88 7.76 1.61
CA SER A 333 -5.08 7.47 2.81
C SER A 333 -5.42 6.11 3.41
N ASP A 334 -6.25 6.05 4.44
CA ASP A 334 -6.30 4.91 5.35
C ASP A 334 -7.38 3.89 4.97
N LEU A 335 -7.07 2.62 5.22
CA LEU A 335 -7.96 1.48 5.01
C LEU A 335 -8.12 0.70 6.31
N THR A 336 -9.35 0.65 6.82
CA THR A 336 -9.70 -0.10 8.03
C THR A 336 -10.69 -1.21 7.70
N ILE A 337 -10.25 -2.46 7.87
CA ILE A 337 -11.06 -3.64 7.56
C ILE A 337 -11.44 -4.36 8.86
N ASN A 338 -12.70 -4.19 9.27
CA ASN A 338 -13.32 -4.98 10.34
C ASN A 338 -14.15 -6.15 9.79
N GLY A 339 -14.58 -6.06 8.53
CA GLY A 339 -15.33 -7.10 7.82
C GLY A 339 -14.46 -7.95 6.88
N THR A 340 -15.03 -8.30 5.73
CA THR A 340 -14.36 -9.07 4.66
C THR A 340 -14.15 -8.19 3.43
N VAL A 341 -12.93 -8.20 2.88
CA VAL A 341 -12.63 -7.55 1.60
C VAL A 341 -12.01 -8.58 0.66
N ASN A 342 -12.67 -8.80 -0.48
CA ASN A 342 -12.19 -9.67 -1.54
C ASN A 342 -11.81 -8.81 -2.74
N VAL A 343 -10.53 -8.86 -3.12
CA VAL A 343 -10.06 -8.33 -4.40
C VAL A 343 -9.92 -9.53 -5.32
N LEU A 344 -10.90 -9.69 -6.22
CA LEU A 344 -10.90 -10.81 -7.15
C LEU A 344 -9.89 -10.57 -8.27
N ASP A 345 -9.66 -11.62 -9.05
CA ASP A 345 -8.79 -11.57 -10.23
C ASP A 345 -9.15 -10.38 -11.12
N ASP A 346 -8.12 -9.68 -11.59
CA ASP A 346 -8.18 -8.43 -12.37
C ASP A 346 -8.82 -7.22 -11.65
N GLY A 347 -9.20 -7.34 -10.38
CA GLY A 347 -9.65 -6.24 -9.55
C GLY A 347 -8.48 -5.43 -8.98
N SER A 348 -8.70 -4.15 -8.69
CA SER A 348 -7.67 -3.24 -8.20
C SER A 348 -8.06 -2.56 -6.88
N LEU A 349 -7.29 -2.80 -5.83
CA LEU A 349 -7.31 -1.97 -4.62
C LEU A 349 -6.14 -1.00 -4.71
N ILE A 350 -6.41 0.30 -4.79
CA ILE A 350 -5.40 1.33 -5.07
C ILE A 350 -5.29 2.26 -3.87
N GLN A 351 -4.06 2.61 -3.49
CA GLN A 351 -3.80 3.64 -2.49
C GLN A 351 -2.86 4.71 -3.06
N VAL A 352 -3.08 5.96 -2.64
CA VAL A 352 -2.37 7.13 -3.16
C VAL A 352 -1.32 7.65 -2.16
N ASN A 353 -1.66 7.78 -0.88
CA ASN A 353 -0.74 8.26 0.14
C ASN A 353 0.19 7.16 0.63
N ASP A 354 1.49 7.34 0.48
CA ASP A 354 2.51 6.40 0.96
C ASP A 354 2.49 6.20 2.48
N THR A 355 1.98 7.17 3.24
CA THR A 355 1.89 7.07 4.71
C THR A 355 0.54 6.54 5.20
N GLY A 356 -0.38 6.20 4.29
CA GLY A 356 -1.70 5.67 4.67
C GLY A 356 -1.57 4.36 5.44
N VAL A 357 -2.38 4.19 6.48
CA VAL A 357 -2.32 3.02 7.36
C VAL A 357 -3.39 2.00 6.97
N ASN A 358 -2.97 0.73 6.84
CA ASN A 358 -3.87 -0.39 6.57
C ASN A 358 -4.02 -1.26 7.82
N THR A 359 -5.26 -1.55 8.19
CA THR A 359 -5.60 -2.52 9.25
C THR A 359 -6.58 -3.57 8.73
N GLY A 360 -6.53 -4.77 9.33
CA GLY A 360 -7.28 -5.94 8.88
C GLY A 360 -6.71 -6.59 7.61
N THR A 361 -7.36 -7.65 7.15
CA THR A 361 -6.86 -8.50 6.05
C THR A 361 -7.76 -8.44 4.83
N ILE A 362 -7.16 -8.54 3.64
CA ILE A 362 -7.87 -8.77 2.38
C ILE A 362 -7.62 -10.21 1.91
N SER A 363 -8.53 -10.71 1.07
CA SER A 363 -8.29 -11.84 0.16
C SER A 363 -7.99 -11.28 -1.23
N TYR A 364 -6.75 -11.40 -1.70
CA TYR A 364 -6.34 -10.95 -3.04
C TYR A 364 -6.11 -12.16 -3.95
N GLN A 365 -6.95 -12.30 -4.98
CA GLN A 365 -6.96 -13.46 -5.87
C GLN A 365 -6.27 -13.15 -7.19
N ARG A 366 -5.48 -14.11 -7.67
CA ARG A 366 -4.87 -14.09 -8.99
C ARG A 366 -4.95 -15.44 -9.66
N ASN A 367 -5.34 -15.45 -10.92
CA ASN A 367 -5.32 -16.65 -11.75
C ASN A 367 -4.51 -16.41 -13.04
N THR A 368 -3.99 -17.51 -13.56
CA THR A 368 -3.31 -17.57 -14.85
C THR A 368 -3.50 -18.96 -15.43
N THR A 369 -3.08 -19.18 -16.68
CA THR A 369 -3.17 -20.48 -17.34
C THR A 369 -1.79 -20.92 -17.82
N ALA A 370 -1.41 -22.16 -17.48
CA ALA A 370 -0.15 -22.77 -17.91
C ALA A 370 -0.21 -24.31 -17.80
N ASN A 371 0.86 -25.00 -18.20
CA ASN A 371 1.00 -26.45 -18.08
C ASN A 371 1.65 -26.84 -16.74
N THR A 372 1.46 -28.09 -16.30
CA THR A 372 1.92 -28.59 -14.99
C THR A 372 3.44 -28.45 -14.72
N ASN A 373 4.25 -28.30 -15.77
CA ASN A 373 5.70 -28.10 -15.63
C ASN A 373 6.11 -26.62 -15.60
N ASP A 374 5.16 -25.71 -15.82
CA ASP A 374 5.38 -24.29 -15.98
C ASP A 374 5.52 -23.59 -14.64
N TYR A 375 6.50 -22.69 -14.59
CA TYR A 375 6.70 -21.77 -13.49
C TYR A 375 5.94 -20.49 -13.76
N VAL A 376 5.23 -20.00 -12.76
CA VAL A 376 4.58 -18.68 -12.75
C VAL A 376 5.34 -17.75 -11.80
N TYR A 377 5.47 -16.49 -12.21
CA TYR A 377 6.29 -15.47 -11.53
C TYR A 377 5.40 -14.66 -10.59
N TRP A 378 5.55 -14.90 -9.29
CA TRP A 378 4.71 -14.41 -8.21
C TRP A 378 5.47 -13.50 -7.24
N SER A 379 4.85 -12.40 -6.85
CA SER A 379 5.17 -11.58 -5.67
C SER A 379 3.96 -11.53 -4.74
N SER A 380 4.11 -10.99 -3.53
CA SER A 380 3.01 -10.86 -2.57
C SER A 380 2.45 -9.43 -2.54
N PRO A 381 1.15 -9.24 -2.82
CA PRO A 381 0.45 -7.97 -2.62
C PRO A 381 0.10 -7.62 -1.17
N VAL A 382 0.33 -8.56 -0.25
CA VAL A 382 -0.04 -8.47 1.16
C VAL A 382 1.12 -8.88 2.07
N ASN A 383 1.05 -8.48 3.34
CA ASN A 383 2.02 -8.86 4.36
C ASN A 383 1.80 -10.30 4.86
N THR A 384 2.85 -10.86 5.47
CA THR A 384 2.81 -12.12 6.26
C THR A 384 2.27 -13.35 5.50
N VAL A 385 2.65 -13.51 4.22
CA VAL A 385 2.33 -14.71 3.42
C VAL A 385 3.59 -15.51 3.16
N ASN A 386 3.48 -16.84 3.25
CA ASN A 386 4.56 -17.77 2.90
C ASN A 386 4.38 -18.31 1.48
N THR A 387 5.49 -18.70 0.86
CA THR A 387 5.45 -19.55 -0.32
C THR A 387 4.90 -20.95 0.04
N PRO A 388 4.19 -21.64 -0.87
CA PRO A 388 3.72 -22.99 -0.63
C PRO A 388 4.86 -24.03 -0.60
N THR A 389 4.49 -25.30 -0.42
CA THR A 389 5.38 -26.43 -0.71
C THR A 389 5.53 -26.61 -2.22
N GLY A 390 6.69 -27.10 -2.68
CA GLY A 390 6.88 -27.53 -4.07
C GLY A 390 8.16 -27.00 -4.68
N PHE A 391 8.16 -26.87 -6.00
CA PHE A 391 9.29 -26.34 -6.76
C PHE A 391 9.15 -24.82 -6.84
N ILE A 392 9.74 -24.16 -5.85
CA ILE A 392 9.66 -22.72 -5.67
C ILE A 392 11.06 -22.18 -5.48
N TYR A 393 11.36 -21.10 -6.20
CA TYR A 393 12.68 -20.49 -6.17
C TYR A 393 12.57 -18.97 -6.14
N THR A 394 13.58 -18.33 -5.56
CA THR A 394 13.89 -16.91 -5.74
C THR A 394 15.19 -16.79 -6.51
N TRP A 395 15.46 -15.62 -7.06
CA TRP A 395 16.72 -15.35 -7.76
C TRP A 395 17.75 -14.73 -6.80
N ASP A 396 19.00 -15.15 -6.92
CA ASP A 396 20.15 -14.55 -6.24
C ASP A 396 21.25 -14.28 -7.28
N ALA A 397 21.64 -13.01 -7.43
CA ALA A 397 22.58 -12.56 -8.45
C ALA A 397 24.04 -12.96 -8.14
N ASP A 398 24.38 -13.19 -6.88
CA ASP A 398 25.77 -13.26 -6.42
C ASP A 398 26.28 -14.72 -6.31
N ILE A 399 25.40 -15.70 -6.53
CA ILE A 399 25.74 -17.11 -6.37
C ILE A 399 26.43 -17.66 -7.62
N PRO A 400 27.65 -18.21 -7.52
CA PRO A 400 28.28 -18.92 -8.62
C PRO A 400 27.40 -20.06 -9.14
N ASN A 401 27.26 -20.12 -10.46
CA ASN A 401 26.44 -21.11 -11.13
C ASN A 401 27.28 -22.09 -11.94
N SER A 402 26.68 -23.23 -12.30
CA SER A 402 27.36 -24.31 -13.04
C SER A 402 27.79 -23.91 -14.46
N ASN A 403 27.34 -22.76 -14.96
CA ASN A 403 27.74 -22.26 -16.27
C ASN A 403 29.11 -21.55 -16.23
N GLY A 404 29.69 -21.33 -15.05
CA GLY A 404 30.96 -20.64 -14.88
C GLY A 404 30.83 -19.13 -14.64
N GLY A 405 29.61 -18.62 -14.46
CA GLY A 405 29.32 -17.24 -14.05
C GLY A 405 28.63 -17.17 -12.68
N GLU A 406 28.04 -16.01 -12.37
CA GLU A 406 27.25 -15.76 -11.16
C GLU A 406 25.76 -15.60 -11.51
N GLY A 407 24.88 -15.74 -10.51
CA GLY A 407 23.43 -15.72 -10.63
C GLY A 407 22.80 -17.12 -10.65
N ASN A 408 21.95 -17.44 -9.68
CA ASN A 408 21.27 -18.74 -9.63
C ASN A 408 19.90 -18.72 -8.91
N TRP A 409 19.09 -19.74 -9.21
CA TRP A 409 17.84 -20.00 -8.52
C TRP A 409 18.10 -20.63 -7.14
N VAL A 410 17.57 -20.01 -6.09
CA VAL A 410 17.68 -20.48 -4.69
C VAL A 410 16.34 -21.03 -4.23
N GLY A 411 16.34 -22.21 -3.62
CA GLY A 411 15.13 -22.86 -3.12
C GLY A 411 14.40 -21.98 -2.10
N ALA A 412 13.10 -21.77 -2.32
CA ALA A 412 12.27 -20.85 -1.54
C ALA A 412 10.89 -21.47 -1.24
N ALA A 413 10.84 -22.77 -0.91
CA ALA A 413 9.60 -23.44 -0.49
C ALA A 413 9.37 -23.25 1.02
N ASN A 414 8.12 -22.97 1.43
CA ASN A 414 7.72 -22.71 2.81
C ASN A 414 8.48 -21.57 3.51
N VAL A 415 8.84 -20.51 2.78
CA VAL A 415 9.53 -19.33 3.35
C VAL A 415 8.64 -18.08 3.29
N PRO A 416 8.84 -17.09 4.18
CA PRO A 416 8.15 -15.81 4.07
C PRO A 416 8.42 -15.11 2.73
N MET A 417 7.35 -14.62 2.08
CA MET A 417 7.47 -13.80 0.87
C MET A 417 7.80 -12.36 1.24
N LEU A 418 9.04 -11.95 0.96
CA LEU A 418 9.56 -10.62 1.24
C LEU A 418 8.87 -9.55 0.37
N SER A 419 8.88 -8.31 0.84
CA SER A 419 8.24 -7.18 0.16
C SER A 419 8.99 -6.77 -1.10
N GLY A 420 8.31 -6.80 -2.25
CA GLY A 420 8.90 -6.42 -3.54
C GLY A 420 9.82 -7.46 -4.17
N VAL A 421 10.05 -8.61 -3.51
CA VAL A 421 10.86 -9.72 -4.04
C VAL A 421 9.99 -10.66 -4.85
N GLY A 422 10.52 -11.16 -5.98
CA GLY A 422 9.81 -12.10 -6.81
C GLY A 422 10.21 -13.56 -6.61
N TYR A 423 9.27 -14.45 -6.89
CA TYR A 423 9.38 -15.88 -6.71
C TYR A 423 8.84 -16.60 -7.94
N ILE A 424 9.43 -17.73 -8.31
CA ILE A 424 8.90 -18.59 -9.37
C ILE A 424 8.28 -19.82 -8.72
N MET A 425 7.08 -20.22 -9.14
CA MET A 425 6.38 -21.37 -8.57
C MET A 425 5.85 -22.28 -9.66
N ARG A 426 6.28 -23.54 -9.63
CA ARG A 426 5.83 -24.53 -10.60
C ARG A 426 4.45 -25.07 -10.26
N ASN A 427 3.60 -25.25 -11.26
CA ASN A 427 2.27 -25.85 -11.10
C ASN A 427 1.36 -25.09 -10.12
N ILE A 428 1.54 -23.77 -10.01
CA ILE A 428 0.72 -22.88 -9.18
C ILE A 428 0.15 -21.78 -10.09
N PHE A 429 -1.03 -22.04 -10.64
CA PHE A 429 -1.69 -21.14 -11.60
C PHE A 429 -2.76 -20.25 -10.97
N SER A 430 -3.05 -20.46 -9.69
CA SER A 430 -3.96 -19.63 -8.93
C SER A 430 -3.41 -19.39 -7.53
N ARG A 431 -3.56 -18.17 -7.03
CA ARG A 431 -3.13 -17.77 -5.70
C ARG A 431 -4.21 -16.93 -5.05
N ASN A 432 -4.52 -17.23 -3.79
CA ASN A 432 -5.25 -16.32 -2.91
C ASN A 432 -4.30 -15.86 -1.81
N PHE A 433 -3.90 -14.59 -1.84
CA PHE A 433 -3.06 -13.99 -0.84
C PHE A 433 -3.94 -13.40 0.26
N ILE A 434 -3.78 -13.89 1.50
CA ILE A 434 -4.55 -13.41 2.65
C ILE A 434 -3.60 -12.71 3.61
N GLY A 435 -3.84 -11.43 3.86
CA GLY A 435 -3.00 -10.63 4.75
C GLY A 435 -3.35 -9.13 4.68
N VAL A 436 -2.62 -8.33 5.46
CA VAL A 436 -2.75 -6.87 5.40
C VAL A 436 -2.25 -6.38 4.03
N PRO A 437 -3.05 -5.66 3.24
CA PRO A 437 -2.61 -5.16 1.94
C PRO A 437 -1.41 -4.24 2.09
N ARG A 438 -0.41 -4.41 1.22
CA ARG A 438 0.79 -3.57 1.23
C ARG A 438 0.48 -2.17 0.69
N ASN A 439 1.03 -1.17 1.36
CA ASN A 439 0.93 0.24 1.02
C ASN A 439 2.28 0.93 1.24
N GLY A 440 2.49 2.04 0.55
CA GLY A 440 3.63 2.93 0.79
C GLY A 440 4.94 2.43 0.24
N VAL A 441 6.02 3.07 0.66
CA VAL A 441 7.37 2.85 0.11
C VAL A 441 7.88 1.46 0.46
N ILE A 442 8.23 0.67 -0.55
CA ILE A 442 8.78 -0.69 -0.43
C ILE A 442 10.09 -0.76 -1.20
N GLN A 443 11.15 -1.20 -0.53
CA GLN A 443 12.51 -1.19 -1.06
C GLN A 443 13.21 -2.56 -0.97
N PRO A 444 12.87 -3.54 -1.84
CA PRO A 444 13.62 -4.78 -1.89
C PRO A 444 15.08 -4.53 -2.29
N ALA A 445 15.98 -5.32 -1.73
CA ALA A 445 17.38 -5.33 -2.13
C ALA A 445 17.53 -5.89 -3.56
N ILE A 446 18.48 -5.32 -4.29
CA ILE A 446 19.00 -5.85 -5.55
C ILE A 446 20.52 -5.89 -5.46
N ASN A 447 21.13 -6.89 -6.08
CA ASN A 447 22.57 -7.09 -6.04
C ASN A 447 23.15 -7.23 -7.45
N ARG A 448 24.45 -7.00 -7.56
CA ARG A 448 25.22 -7.38 -8.75
C ARG A 448 26.52 -8.05 -8.36
N GLY A 449 26.92 -8.99 -9.22
CA GLY A 449 28.16 -9.74 -9.09
C GLY A 449 29.43 -8.97 -9.44
N THR A 450 30.51 -9.71 -9.65
CA THR A 450 31.86 -9.17 -9.81
C THR A 450 32.32 -8.96 -11.26
N TYR A 451 31.57 -9.46 -12.24
CA TYR A 451 32.07 -9.64 -13.59
C TYR A 451 31.81 -8.43 -14.50
N THR A 452 32.87 -7.67 -14.78
CA THR A 452 32.85 -6.47 -15.65
C THR A 452 33.68 -6.65 -16.94
N GLY A 453 34.04 -7.90 -17.25
CA GLY A 453 34.99 -8.25 -18.31
C GLY A 453 34.38 -8.39 -19.72
N PRO A 454 35.21 -8.78 -20.71
CA PRO A 454 34.78 -9.03 -22.08
C PRO A 454 34.08 -10.39 -22.24
N ASP A 455 32.98 -10.42 -22.99
CA ASP A 455 32.15 -11.60 -23.28
C ASP A 455 32.95 -12.91 -23.43
N TYR A 456 32.51 -13.96 -22.75
CA TYR A 456 33.08 -15.31 -22.86
C TYR A 456 31.99 -16.38 -22.90
N LEU A 457 32.33 -17.56 -23.40
CA LEU A 457 31.39 -18.68 -23.44
C LEU A 457 31.35 -19.40 -22.10
N GLY A 458 30.16 -19.51 -21.51
CA GLY A 458 29.91 -20.37 -20.38
C GLY A 458 30.00 -21.85 -20.75
N THR A 459 30.03 -22.71 -19.73
CA THR A 459 30.14 -24.17 -19.85
C THR A 459 29.00 -24.80 -20.66
N ASN A 460 27.82 -24.18 -20.70
CA ASN A 460 26.66 -24.60 -21.48
C ASN A 460 26.60 -23.98 -22.89
N GLY A 461 27.62 -23.23 -23.28
CA GLY A 461 27.74 -22.52 -24.56
C GLY A 461 27.03 -21.18 -24.63
N THR A 462 26.30 -20.73 -23.60
CA THR A 462 25.68 -19.40 -23.55
C THR A 462 26.75 -18.34 -23.28
N THR A 463 26.72 -17.24 -24.02
CA THR A 463 27.64 -16.12 -23.80
C THR A 463 27.33 -15.45 -22.47
N ILE A 464 28.33 -15.41 -21.60
CA ILE A 464 28.33 -14.64 -20.36
C ILE A 464 28.90 -13.27 -20.67
N THR A 465 28.13 -12.24 -20.35
CA THR A 465 28.44 -10.82 -20.57
C THR A 465 28.58 -10.12 -19.21
N ARG A 466 29.10 -8.89 -19.19
CA ARG A 466 29.08 -8.01 -18.00
C ARG A 466 27.70 -7.70 -17.40
N PHE A 467 26.62 -8.09 -18.08
CA PHE A 467 25.25 -7.95 -17.57
C PHE A 467 24.68 -9.24 -16.96
N SER A 468 25.41 -10.36 -17.03
CA SER A 468 24.85 -11.68 -16.74
C SER A 468 24.64 -11.94 -15.24
N ASP A 469 25.43 -11.29 -14.39
CA ASP A 469 25.46 -11.37 -12.93
C ASP A 469 24.74 -10.19 -12.24
N ASN A 470 23.98 -9.40 -13.02
CA ASN A 470 23.28 -8.21 -12.54
C ASN A 470 21.75 -8.42 -12.50
N TRP A 471 21.26 -9.60 -12.88
CA TRP A 471 19.84 -9.90 -12.91
C TRP A 471 19.26 -10.02 -11.50
N ASN A 472 18.10 -9.41 -11.28
CA ASN A 472 17.35 -9.49 -10.03
C ASN A 472 15.88 -9.77 -10.32
N LEU A 473 15.28 -10.68 -9.56
CA LEU A 473 13.84 -10.97 -9.65
C LEU A 473 13.09 -10.17 -8.59
N VAL A 474 12.40 -9.13 -9.04
CA VAL A 474 11.53 -8.29 -8.21
C VAL A 474 10.07 -8.57 -8.55
N GLY A 475 9.13 -7.98 -7.83
CA GLY A 475 7.74 -8.06 -8.27
C GLY A 475 6.80 -7.10 -7.57
N ASN A 476 5.74 -6.74 -8.29
CA ASN A 476 4.79 -5.73 -7.87
C ASN A 476 4.17 -6.10 -6.51
N PRO A 477 4.48 -5.32 -5.44
CA PRO A 477 4.08 -5.65 -4.09
C PRO A 477 2.67 -5.13 -3.75
N TYR A 478 1.94 -4.52 -4.69
CA TYR A 478 0.65 -3.89 -4.42
C TYR A 478 -0.53 -4.70 -4.94
N PRO A 479 -1.72 -4.57 -4.33
CA PRO A 479 -2.96 -5.19 -4.81
C PRO A 479 -3.60 -4.42 -6.00
N SER A 480 -2.78 -3.87 -6.87
CA SER A 480 -3.14 -3.20 -8.13
C SER A 480 -1.95 -3.23 -9.08
N SER A 481 -2.15 -2.92 -10.36
CA SER A 481 -1.04 -2.81 -11.30
C SER A 481 -0.17 -1.57 -11.03
N ILE A 482 1.05 -1.61 -11.57
CA ILE A 482 1.99 -0.49 -11.61
C ILE A 482 2.43 -0.21 -13.04
N ASP A 483 2.79 1.03 -13.35
CA ASP A 483 3.40 1.38 -14.64
C ASP A 483 4.88 1.01 -14.67
N ALA A 484 5.28 0.23 -15.68
CA ALA A 484 6.66 -0.25 -15.83
C ALA A 484 7.65 0.87 -16.18
N VAL A 485 7.25 1.88 -16.97
CA VAL A 485 8.10 3.03 -17.33
C VAL A 485 8.30 3.94 -16.14
N ASP A 486 7.25 4.21 -15.36
CA ASP A 486 7.37 4.97 -14.11
C ASP A 486 8.28 4.24 -13.12
N PHE A 487 8.16 2.92 -13.00
CA PHE A 487 9.06 2.11 -12.19
C PHE A 487 10.52 2.20 -12.66
N ILE A 488 10.77 2.13 -13.97
CA ILE A 488 12.12 2.30 -14.56
C ILE A 488 12.67 3.70 -14.29
N ASN A 489 11.84 4.74 -14.41
CA ASN A 489 12.26 6.13 -14.21
C ASN A 489 12.56 6.43 -12.74
N LEU A 490 11.78 5.86 -11.82
CA LEU A 490 11.99 5.97 -10.38
C LEU A 490 13.30 5.30 -9.95
N ASN A 491 13.71 4.23 -10.63
CA ASN A 491 14.85 3.40 -10.27
C ASN A 491 16.02 3.60 -11.24
N THR A 492 16.84 4.63 -10.98
CA THR A 492 17.95 5.00 -11.87
C THR A 492 19.17 4.08 -11.78
N ASN A 493 19.18 3.15 -10.82
CA ASN A 493 20.25 2.18 -10.58
C ASN A 493 20.07 0.83 -11.31
N ILE A 494 19.00 0.68 -12.09
CA ILE A 494 18.78 -0.47 -12.98
C ILE A 494 18.88 -0.05 -14.45
N GLU A 495 19.24 -0.97 -15.33
CA GLU A 495 19.04 -0.85 -16.77
C GLU A 495 17.56 -0.59 -17.06
N GLY A 496 17.25 0.23 -18.06
CA GLY A 496 15.90 0.75 -18.24
C GLY A 496 14.99 -0.17 -19.03
N ALA A 497 14.98 -1.46 -18.70
CA ALA A 497 14.03 -2.41 -19.24
C ALA A 497 13.61 -3.45 -18.19
N VAL A 498 12.32 -3.79 -18.19
CA VAL A 498 11.79 -4.92 -17.43
C VAL A 498 11.64 -6.13 -18.34
N ARG A 499 11.76 -7.34 -17.76
CA ARG A 499 11.52 -8.60 -18.47
C ARG A 499 10.45 -9.44 -17.80
N LEU A 500 9.33 -9.61 -18.50
CA LEU A 500 8.18 -10.35 -17.99
C LEU A 500 8.15 -11.76 -18.57
N TRP A 501 7.92 -12.73 -17.69
CA TRP A 501 7.86 -14.13 -18.05
C TRP A 501 6.49 -14.51 -18.61
N THR A 502 6.45 -15.01 -19.84
CA THR A 502 5.21 -15.38 -20.55
C THR A 502 4.97 -16.86 -20.71
N HIS A 503 6.05 -17.68 -20.63
CA HIS A 503 5.98 -19.15 -20.77
C HIS A 503 5.03 -19.61 -21.90
N ALA A 504 5.07 -18.92 -23.04
CA ALA A 504 4.16 -19.17 -24.14
C ALA A 504 4.47 -20.48 -24.86
N THR A 505 5.71 -20.98 -24.73
CA THR A 505 6.18 -22.22 -25.35
C THR A 505 6.37 -23.38 -24.36
N PRO A 506 6.03 -24.63 -24.74
CA PRO A 506 6.29 -25.80 -23.90
C PRO A 506 7.79 -26.07 -23.69
N VAL A 507 8.14 -26.61 -22.52
CA VAL A 507 9.50 -27.14 -22.27
C VAL A 507 9.91 -28.19 -23.29
N SER A 508 11.17 -28.15 -23.71
CA SER A 508 11.69 -29.10 -24.70
C SER A 508 13.13 -29.52 -24.37
N THR A 509 13.42 -30.81 -24.57
CA THR A 509 14.79 -31.34 -24.53
C THR A 509 15.62 -30.88 -25.73
N ALA A 510 14.97 -30.40 -26.79
CA ALA A 510 15.60 -29.85 -27.98
C ALA A 510 16.00 -28.38 -27.82
N ILE A 511 15.51 -27.68 -26.79
CA ILE A 511 15.94 -26.32 -26.46
C ILE A 511 17.23 -26.42 -25.64
N PRO A 512 18.37 -25.93 -26.16
CA PRO A 512 19.60 -25.96 -25.41
C PRO A 512 19.52 -24.93 -24.27
N ASN A 513 20.07 -25.27 -23.10
CA ASN A 513 20.06 -24.52 -21.82
C ASN A 513 20.24 -22.99 -21.88
N SER A 514 19.19 -22.23 -21.60
CA SER A 514 19.12 -20.80 -21.95
C SER A 514 19.72 -19.81 -20.95
N PHE A 515 20.00 -20.20 -19.71
CA PHE A 515 20.21 -19.19 -18.66
C PHE A 515 21.35 -19.53 -17.70
N TYR A 516 21.21 -20.42 -16.70
CA TYR A 516 22.22 -20.49 -15.61
C TYR A 516 22.49 -21.90 -15.02
N GLY A 517 21.87 -22.98 -15.52
CA GLY A 517 22.09 -24.33 -14.99
C GLY A 517 21.71 -25.46 -15.94
N SER A 518 22.37 -26.62 -15.89
CA SER A 518 22.16 -27.73 -16.84
C SER A 518 20.92 -28.57 -16.51
N PHE A 519 19.79 -28.32 -17.20
CA PHE A 519 18.53 -29.07 -17.04
C PHE A 519 18.21 -29.96 -18.26
N SER A 520 17.48 -31.06 -18.03
CA SER A 520 17.13 -32.06 -19.05
C SER A 520 16.17 -31.53 -20.13
N ALA A 521 15.31 -30.57 -19.80
CA ALA A 521 14.43 -29.86 -20.72
C ALA A 521 14.38 -28.38 -20.33
N ASN A 522 14.35 -27.47 -21.32
CA ASN A 522 14.48 -26.03 -21.10
C ASN A 522 13.37 -25.25 -21.78
N TYR A 523 13.11 -24.04 -21.28
CA TYR A 523 12.27 -23.04 -21.94
C TYR A 523 13.08 -22.18 -22.92
N THR A 524 12.39 -21.61 -23.90
CA THR A 524 13.02 -20.70 -24.87
C THR A 524 13.30 -19.33 -24.23
N PRO A 525 14.42 -18.66 -24.55
CA PRO A 525 14.63 -17.26 -24.17
C PRO A 525 13.55 -16.31 -24.70
N ASN A 526 12.83 -16.71 -25.75
CA ASN A 526 11.77 -15.91 -26.37
C ASN A 526 10.49 -15.85 -25.52
N ASP A 527 10.43 -16.60 -24.41
CA ASP A 527 9.32 -16.54 -23.45
C ASP A 527 9.44 -15.32 -22.50
N TYR A 528 10.45 -14.47 -22.65
CA TYR A 528 10.51 -13.18 -21.99
C TYR A 528 10.05 -12.04 -22.90
N ILE A 529 9.11 -11.24 -22.42
CA ILE A 529 8.80 -9.94 -22.99
C ILE A 529 9.78 -8.93 -22.41
N THR A 530 10.58 -8.29 -23.26
CA THR A 530 11.35 -7.09 -22.88
C THR A 530 10.51 -5.84 -23.17
N TYR A 531 10.44 -4.93 -22.19
CA TYR A 531 9.72 -3.68 -22.30
C TYR A 531 10.47 -2.52 -21.66
N ASN A 532 10.47 -1.37 -22.34
CA ASN A 532 11.00 -0.10 -21.84
C ASN A 532 10.17 1.08 -22.35
N ALA A 533 10.66 2.31 -22.17
CA ALA A 533 9.94 3.51 -22.58
C ALA A 533 9.75 3.65 -24.10
N LEU A 534 10.50 2.91 -24.92
CA LEU A 534 10.27 2.87 -26.37
C LEU A 534 9.10 1.95 -26.72
N GLY A 535 9.08 0.75 -26.14
CA GLY A 535 7.97 -0.20 -26.29
C GLY A 535 8.32 -1.62 -25.93
N THR A 536 7.53 -2.56 -26.44
CA THR A 536 7.72 -4.00 -26.25
C THR A 536 8.28 -4.65 -27.51
N VAL A 537 9.17 -5.63 -27.33
CA VAL A 537 9.67 -6.45 -28.45
C VAL A 537 8.56 -7.28 -29.10
N SER A 538 7.45 -7.56 -28.42
CA SER A 538 6.39 -8.45 -28.93
C SER A 538 5.53 -7.84 -30.04
N GLY A 539 5.73 -6.56 -30.39
CA GLY A 539 4.95 -5.83 -31.40
C GLY A 539 3.95 -4.84 -30.78
N PRO A 540 3.23 -4.06 -31.62
CA PRO A 540 2.37 -2.96 -31.15
C PRO A 540 1.27 -3.37 -30.17
N ALA A 541 0.71 -4.58 -30.32
CA ALA A 541 -0.36 -5.12 -29.47
C ALA A 541 0.16 -6.04 -28.35
N GLY A 542 1.45 -5.93 -27.98
CA GLY A 542 2.08 -6.74 -26.95
C GLY A 542 1.71 -6.30 -25.53
N PHE A 543 2.72 -6.27 -24.64
CA PHE A 543 2.54 -5.74 -23.29
C PHE A 543 2.02 -4.30 -23.30
N ASN A 544 0.95 -4.05 -22.55
CA ASN A 544 0.37 -2.71 -22.43
C ASN A 544 1.21 -1.76 -21.56
N GLY A 545 2.17 -2.28 -20.80
CA GLY A 545 3.06 -1.48 -19.94
C GLY A 545 2.72 -1.53 -18.45
N PHE A 546 1.63 -2.18 -18.06
CA PHE A 546 1.18 -2.25 -16.67
C PHE A 546 1.46 -3.61 -16.04
N ILE A 547 2.35 -3.66 -15.04
CA ILE A 547 2.71 -4.89 -14.34
C ILE A 547 1.63 -5.19 -13.30
N ALA A 548 0.90 -6.28 -13.48
CA ALA A 548 -0.22 -6.66 -12.64
C ALA A 548 0.19 -6.88 -11.17
N GLY A 549 -0.69 -6.54 -10.22
CA GLY A 549 -0.48 -6.78 -8.78
C GLY A 549 -0.12 -8.23 -8.48
N GLY A 550 1.00 -8.46 -7.77
CA GLY A 550 1.51 -9.79 -7.46
C GLY A 550 2.28 -10.48 -8.59
N GLN A 551 2.53 -9.81 -9.72
CA GLN A 551 3.36 -10.33 -10.80
C GLN A 551 4.84 -10.00 -10.57
N SER A 552 5.72 -10.97 -10.80
CA SER A 552 7.17 -10.76 -10.76
C SER A 552 7.78 -10.60 -12.14
N PHE A 553 8.88 -9.85 -12.19
CA PHE A 553 9.60 -9.51 -13.40
C PHE A 553 11.09 -9.34 -13.09
N LEU A 554 11.91 -9.58 -14.11
CA LEU A 554 13.35 -9.43 -14.00
C LEU A 554 13.74 -7.98 -14.34
N VAL A 555 14.72 -7.48 -13.59
CA VAL A 555 15.44 -6.23 -13.86
C VAL A 555 16.94 -6.52 -13.86
N ASN A 556 17.71 -5.73 -14.58
CA ASN A 556 19.16 -5.83 -14.59
C ASN A 556 19.72 -4.61 -13.88
N MET A 557 20.56 -4.80 -12.87
CA MET A 557 21.23 -3.70 -12.19
C MET A 557 22.27 -3.05 -13.13
N LEU A 558 22.50 -1.74 -13.00
CA LEU A 558 23.57 -1.11 -13.76
C LEU A 558 24.91 -1.78 -13.45
N ASP A 559 25.64 -2.11 -14.50
CA ASP A 559 26.94 -2.79 -14.43
C ASP A 559 27.99 -1.96 -13.65
N GLY A 560 28.85 -2.65 -12.91
CA GLY A 560 29.87 -2.02 -12.08
C GLY A 560 30.47 -2.96 -11.04
N ALA A 561 31.24 -2.40 -10.10
CA ALA A 561 31.80 -3.17 -8.98
C ALA A 561 30.69 -3.82 -8.12
N PRO A 562 30.93 -5.00 -7.53
CA PRO A 562 29.92 -5.73 -6.76
C PRO A 562 29.32 -4.85 -5.67
N THR A 563 28.00 -4.81 -5.58
CA THR A 563 27.29 -4.01 -4.58
C THR A 563 25.87 -4.50 -4.38
N THR A 564 25.30 -4.13 -3.24
CA THR A 564 23.88 -4.24 -2.93
C THR A 564 23.26 -2.84 -2.92
N GLU A 565 22.16 -2.68 -3.62
CA GLU A 565 21.33 -1.48 -3.61
C GLU A 565 19.87 -1.87 -3.38
N THR A 566 18.94 -0.93 -3.56
CA THR A 566 17.50 -1.21 -3.51
C THR A 566 16.82 -0.64 -4.74
N VAL A 567 15.71 -1.26 -5.15
CA VAL A 567 14.73 -0.60 -6.02
C VAL A 567 13.57 -0.12 -5.16
N THR A 568 12.99 1.01 -5.52
CA THR A 568 11.86 1.63 -4.83
C THR A 568 10.56 1.35 -5.58
N PHE A 569 9.59 0.84 -4.84
CA PHE A 569 8.17 0.90 -5.18
C PHE A 569 7.53 1.94 -4.25
N ASN A 570 6.63 2.76 -4.78
CA ASN A 570 5.78 3.68 -4.00
C ASN A 570 4.41 3.81 -4.67
N ASN A 571 3.49 4.53 -4.05
CA ASN A 571 2.12 4.65 -4.57
C ASN A 571 2.01 5.53 -5.82
N SER A 572 3.01 6.36 -6.15
CA SER A 572 3.00 7.10 -7.42
C SER A 572 3.09 6.19 -8.65
N LEU A 573 3.47 4.93 -8.48
CA LEU A 573 3.46 3.93 -9.55
C LEU A 573 2.07 3.37 -9.87
N ARG A 574 1.02 3.72 -9.10
CA ARG A 574 -0.31 3.12 -9.17
C ARG A 574 -1.33 4.13 -9.69
N SER A 575 -2.31 3.68 -10.47
CA SER A 575 -3.41 4.50 -10.94
C SER A 575 -4.64 3.67 -11.25
N ARG A 576 -5.82 4.25 -11.06
CA ARG A 576 -7.10 3.65 -11.48
C ARG A 576 -7.27 3.53 -13.00
N SER A 577 -6.44 4.22 -13.77
CA SER A 577 -6.39 4.09 -15.23
C SER A 577 -5.57 2.89 -15.70
N TYR A 578 -4.83 2.23 -14.81
CA TYR A 578 -3.93 1.15 -15.18
C TYR A 578 -4.70 -0.17 -15.23
N ASP A 579 -4.57 -0.85 -16.36
CA ASP A 579 -5.11 -2.19 -16.51
C ASP A 579 -4.40 -3.15 -15.56
N ASN A 580 -5.18 -3.99 -14.91
CA ASN A 580 -4.68 -4.99 -13.97
C ASN A 580 -4.98 -6.42 -14.45
N SER A 581 -5.46 -6.56 -15.70
CA SER A 581 -5.83 -7.84 -16.32
C SER A 581 -4.69 -8.56 -17.03
N GLN A 582 -3.62 -7.85 -17.40
CA GLN A 582 -2.44 -8.47 -17.99
C GLN A 582 -1.55 -9.15 -16.94
N PHE A 583 -2.02 -10.30 -16.46
CA PHE A 583 -1.19 -11.27 -15.73
C PHE A 583 -0.83 -12.39 -16.69
N TYR A 584 0.39 -12.38 -17.24
CA TYR A 584 0.78 -13.38 -18.24
C TYR A 584 0.59 -14.81 -17.68
N ARG A 585 -0.27 -15.67 -18.25
CA ARG A 585 -1.10 -15.61 -19.48
C ARG A 585 -2.61 -15.80 -19.19
N THR A 586 -3.44 -14.82 -19.61
CA THR A 586 -4.46 -15.00 -20.67
C THR A 586 -4.58 -13.74 -21.57
N ALA A 587 -5.35 -13.85 -22.65
CA ALA A 587 -5.13 -13.26 -23.97
C ALA A 587 -5.67 -11.83 -24.24
N ASN A 588 -5.01 -11.18 -25.20
CA ASN A 588 -5.45 -10.08 -26.08
C ASN A 588 -6.58 -9.20 -25.53
N ARG A 589 -6.18 -8.09 -24.92
CA ARG A 589 -7.02 -6.91 -24.81
C ARG A 589 -6.50 -5.83 -25.75
N ASN A 590 -7.38 -5.26 -26.55
CA ASN A 590 -7.09 -4.02 -27.27
C ASN A 590 -7.03 -2.90 -26.23
N GLU A 591 -5.88 -2.24 -26.11
CA GLU A 591 -5.79 -1.02 -25.30
C GLU A 591 -5.22 0.15 -26.11
N ASN A 592 -6.03 1.20 -26.15
CA ASN A 592 -5.61 2.55 -26.48
C ASN A 592 -4.72 3.04 -25.35
N ASN A 593 -3.40 2.84 -25.44
CA ASN A 593 -2.47 3.48 -24.53
C ASN A 593 -1.92 4.75 -25.17
N THR A 594 -2.39 5.90 -24.72
CA THR A 594 -1.86 7.23 -25.07
C THR A 594 -0.54 7.44 -24.34
N LEU A 595 0.51 6.82 -24.87
CA LEU A 595 1.87 7.11 -24.48
C LEU A 595 2.23 8.52 -25.00
N SER A 596 2.56 9.43 -24.07
CA SER A 596 2.69 10.88 -24.29
C SER A 596 3.89 11.35 -25.12
N ASN A 597 4.70 10.43 -25.66
CA ASN A 597 5.92 10.77 -26.38
C ASN A 597 5.76 10.37 -27.84
N GLU A 598 6.22 11.25 -28.73
CA GLU A 598 6.36 10.96 -30.16
C GLU A 598 7.23 9.71 -30.35
N ARG A 599 6.68 8.68 -30.99
CA ARG A 599 7.38 7.42 -31.28
C ARG A 599 7.12 7.00 -32.70
N HIS A 600 8.18 6.52 -33.35
CA HIS A 600 8.09 5.88 -34.67
C HIS A 600 8.91 4.60 -34.62
N ARG A 601 8.25 3.45 -34.67
CA ARG A 601 8.85 2.16 -34.33
C ARG A 601 8.85 1.21 -35.50
N LEU A 602 9.85 0.35 -35.52
CA LEU A 602 10.08 -0.69 -36.51
C LEU A 602 10.44 -1.99 -35.80
N TRP A 603 9.59 -3.00 -35.97
CA TRP A 603 9.88 -4.36 -35.52
C TRP A 603 10.40 -5.17 -36.70
N LEU A 604 11.59 -5.76 -36.53
CA LEU A 604 12.22 -6.60 -37.54
C LEU A 604 12.28 -8.05 -37.06
N ASP A 605 11.80 -8.96 -37.91
CA ASP A 605 11.85 -10.40 -37.68
C ASP A 605 12.94 -11.03 -38.51
N ILE A 606 13.71 -11.92 -37.89
CA ILE A 606 14.45 -12.96 -38.60
C ILE A 606 13.70 -14.29 -38.44
N SER A 607 13.62 -15.07 -39.49
CA SER A 607 13.00 -16.40 -39.46
C SER A 607 13.77 -17.43 -40.27
N ASN A 608 13.60 -18.71 -39.92
CA ASN A 608 14.13 -19.84 -40.67
C ASN A 608 13.02 -20.62 -41.39
N THR A 609 13.43 -21.61 -42.18
CA THR A 609 12.50 -22.47 -42.94
C THR A 609 11.58 -23.35 -42.08
N ASN A 610 11.87 -23.48 -40.78
CA ASN A 610 11.05 -24.23 -39.81
C ASN A 610 10.05 -23.32 -39.06
N ALA A 611 9.83 -22.10 -39.54
CA ALA A 611 8.95 -21.10 -38.93
C ALA A 611 9.34 -20.70 -37.48
N ILE A 612 10.60 -20.88 -37.11
CA ILE A 612 11.15 -20.28 -35.88
C ILE A 612 11.55 -18.85 -36.22
N SER A 613 11.13 -17.90 -35.41
CA SER A 613 11.48 -16.49 -35.55
C SER A 613 11.98 -15.86 -34.26
N ASP A 614 12.69 -14.75 -34.41
CA ASP A 614 13.11 -13.84 -33.35
C ASP A 614 12.92 -12.39 -33.83
N ARG A 615 12.69 -11.48 -32.88
CA ARG A 615 12.29 -10.09 -33.16
C ARG A 615 13.14 -9.09 -32.40
N THR A 616 13.47 -7.98 -33.06
CA THR A 616 14.08 -6.78 -32.44
C THR A 616 13.23 -5.54 -32.71
N LEU A 617 13.34 -4.54 -31.84
CA LEU A 617 12.66 -3.25 -31.96
C LEU A 617 13.67 -2.11 -32.12
N ILE A 618 13.53 -1.33 -33.18
CA ILE A 618 14.23 -0.06 -33.39
C ILE A 618 13.17 1.05 -33.40
N GLY A 619 13.44 2.19 -32.78
CA GLY A 619 12.49 3.29 -32.85
C GLY A 619 13.08 4.65 -32.56
N TYR A 620 12.38 5.67 -33.05
CA TYR A 620 12.76 7.07 -32.96
C TYR A 620 11.83 7.77 -31.98
N THR A 621 12.40 8.48 -31.01
CA THR A 621 11.64 9.17 -29.96
C THR A 621 12.39 10.40 -29.43
N THR A 622 11.64 11.34 -28.84
CA THR A 622 12.21 12.48 -28.11
C THR A 622 13.10 11.99 -26.96
N ASN A 623 14.22 12.67 -26.73
CA ASN A 623 15.23 12.40 -25.68
C ASN A 623 16.08 11.13 -25.84
N ALA A 624 15.89 10.35 -26.91
CA ALA A 624 16.87 9.34 -27.29
C ALA A 624 18.04 9.98 -28.04
N THR A 625 19.16 9.28 -28.11
CA THR A 625 20.43 9.66 -28.75
C THR A 625 20.95 8.53 -29.63
N LEU A 626 22.11 8.71 -30.26
CA LEU A 626 22.78 7.65 -31.02
C LEU A 626 23.68 6.77 -30.12
N GLU A 627 23.91 7.20 -28.88
CA GLU A 627 24.63 6.44 -27.86
C GLU A 627 23.66 5.55 -27.08
N LYS A 628 24.17 4.79 -26.10
CA LYS A 628 23.33 3.94 -25.26
C LYS A 628 22.51 4.80 -24.29
N ASP A 629 21.20 4.80 -24.44
CA ASP A 629 20.23 5.44 -23.56
C ASP A 629 19.53 4.41 -22.67
N ARG A 630 19.79 4.50 -21.36
CA ARG A 630 19.24 3.57 -20.35
C ARG A 630 17.74 3.31 -20.53
N THR A 631 16.94 4.36 -20.74
CA THR A 631 15.47 4.32 -20.74
C THR A 631 14.88 3.81 -22.07
N PHE A 632 15.64 3.85 -23.17
CA PHE A 632 15.16 3.52 -24.51
C PHE A 632 15.86 2.32 -25.15
N ASP A 633 16.99 1.89 -24.60
CA ASP A 633 17.72 0.72 -25.06
C ASP A 633 17.59 -0.46 -24.09
N ALA A 634 17.62 -1.67 -24.64
CA ALA A 634 17.64 -2.89 -23.85
C ALA A 634 18.65 -3.88 -24.43
N VAL A 635 19.65 -4.23 -23.63
CA VAL A 635 20.68 -5.21 -24.00
C VAL A 635 20.11 -6.61 -24.12
N ILE A 636 20.74 -7.47 -24.92
CA ILE A 636 20.37 -8.90 -25.04
C ILE A 636 21.61 -9.79 -25.09
N GLY A 637 21.54 -10.93 -24.38
CA GLY A 637 22.53 -11.99 -24.50
C GLY A 637 22.24 -12.86 -25.73
N VAL A 638 23.30 -13.22 -26.47
CA VAL A 638 23.20 -14.12 -27.62
C VAL A 638 23.71 -15.48 -27.24
N LYS A 639 22.96 -16.50 -27.66
CA LYS A 639 23.31 -17.89 -27.45
C LYS A 639 23.70 -18.56 -28.77
N PRO A 640 24.91 -19.10 -28.90
CA PRO A 640 25.30 -19.99 -30.00
C PRO A 640 24.24 -21.08 -30.25
N GLY A 641 23.87 -21.27 -31.51
CA GLY A 641 22.87 -22.28 -31.88
C GLY A 641 21.40 -21.84 -31.71
N VAL A 642 21.10 -20.60 -31.31
CA VAL A 642 19.72 -20.08 -31.17
C VAL A 642 19.50 -18.91 -32.13
N LEU A 643 18.47 -18.98 -32.96
CA LEU A 643 18.15 -17.89 -33.89
C LEU A 643 17.92 -16.58 -33.12
N LYS A 644 18.66 -15.52 -33.47
CA LYS A 644 18.54 -14.18 -32.86
C LYS A 644 18.74 -13.06 -33.87
N ILE A 645 18.04 -11.94 -33.66
CA ILE A 645 18.27 -10.66 -34.33
C ILE A 645 18.40 -9.54 -33.31
N TYR A 646 19.28 -8.58 -33.56
CA TYR A 646 19.52 -7.45 -32.68
C TYR A 646 20.16 -6.30 -33.46
N SER A 647 20.05 -5.10 -32.93
CA SER A 647 20.85 -3.97 -33.41
C SER A 647 22.09 -3.77 -32.55
N LEU A 648 23.01 -2.91 -32.99
CA LEU A 648 24.31 -2.71 -32.34
C LEU A 648 24.52 -1.26 -31.91
N ILE A 649 24.98 -1.07 -30.67
CA ILE A 649 25.59 0.18 -30.18
C ILE A 649 27.01 -0.17 -29.72
N GLY A 650 28.01 0.26 -30.50
CA GLY A 650 29.38 -0.22 -30.30
C GLY A 650 29.45 -1.74 -30.43
N THR A 651 29.83 -2.42 -29.35
CA THR A 651 29.84 -3.90 -29.25
C THR A 651 28.62 -4.48 -28.56
N ASP A 652 27.82 -3.65 -27.89
CA ASP A 652 26.66 -4.10 -27.14
C ASP A 652 25.50 -4.40 -28.10
N LYS A 653 24.82 -5.52 -27.84
CA LYS A 653 23.74 -6.06 -28.67
C LYS A 653 22.40 -5.65 -28.06
N MET A 654 21.53 -5.03 -28.87
CA MET A 654 20.26 -4.45 -28.42
C MET A 654 19.06 -5.22 -28.96
N THR A 655 18.17 -5.63 -28.07
CA THR A 655 16.84 -6.15 -28.46
C THR A 655 15.81 -5.02 -28.61
N ILE A 656 16.04 -3.90 -27.93
CA ILE A 656 15.33 -2.64 -28.16
C ILE A 656 16.39 -1.56 -28.32
N GLN A 657 16.29 -0.73 -29.37
CA GLN A 657 17.16 0.43 -29.57
C GLN A 657 16.35 1.70 -29.87
N GLY A 658 16.54 2.72 -29.03
CA GLY A 658 16.05 4.08 -29.23
C GLY A 658 17.00 4.93 -30.07
N ARG A 659 16.46 5.88 -30.82
CA ARG A 659 17.19 6.82 -31.67
C ARG A 659 16.51 8.20 -31.65
N PRO A 660 17.26 9.31 -31.88
CA PRO A 660 16.73 10.65 -31.68
C PRO A 660 15.70 11.05 -32.75
N VAL A 661 14.74 11.88 -32.35
CA VAL A 661 14.03 12.80 -33.26
C VAL A 661 14.64 14.21 -33.18
N PRO A 662 14.54 15.06 -34.22
CA PRO A 662 13.85 14.84 -35.50
C PRO A 662 14.51 13.72 -36.33
N PHE A 663 13.68 12.90 -36.97
CA PHE A 663 14.10 11.74 -37.76
C PHE A 663 15.02 12.15 -38.92
N ASP A 664 16.18 11.48 -39.05
CA ASP A 664 17.12 11.65 -40.17
C ASP A 664 17.00 10.46 -41.14
N ASP A 665 16.55 10.73 -42.36
CA ASP A 665 16.40 9.71 -43.41
C ASP A 665 17.72 9.12 -43.92
N LYS A 666 18.87 9.72 -43.54
CA LYS A 666 20.22 9.21 -43.82
C LYS A 666 20.76 8.30 -42.72
N ASP A 667 20.02 8.12 -41.64
CA ASP A 667 20.44 7.29 -40.54
C ASP A 667 20.67 5.83 -40.96
N LYS A 668 21.63 5.18 -40.30
CA LYS A 668 22.07 3.82 -40.59
C LYS A 668 22.11 3.00 -39.30
N VAL A 669 21.31 1.95 -39.25
CA VAL A 669 21.24 1.07 -38.08
C VAL A 669 21.91 -0.26 -38.40
N LYS A 670 23.00 -0.58 -37.71
CA LYS A 670 23.68 -1.87 -37.87
C LYS A 670 22.84 -2.97 -37.25
N ILE A 671 22.61 -4.03 -38.01
CA ILE A 671 21.87 -5.21 -37.57
C ILE A 671 22.81 -6.41 -37.53
N GLY A 672 22.83 -7.06 -36.37
CA GLY A 672 23.46 -8.35 -36.18
C GLY A 672 22.42 -9.46 -36.11
N PHE A 673 22.86 -10.68 -36.40
CA PHE A 673 22.06 -11.88 -36.22
C PHE A 673 22.91 -13.05 -35.76
N ASN A 674 22.28 -14.03 -35.13
CA ASN A 674 22.87 -15.34 -34.85
C ASN A 674 22.00 -16.43 -35.45
N VAL A 675 22.61 -17.37 -36.16
CA VAL A 675 21.89 -18.48 -36.80
C VAL A 675 22.33 -19.85 -36.27
N PRO A 676 21.40 -20.81 -36.11
CA PRO A 676 21.72 -22.12 -35.54
C PRO A 676 22.57 -23.00 -36.46
N ALA A 677 22.45 -22.83 -37.78
CA ALA A 677 23.11 -23.65 -38.79
C ALA A 677 23.29 -22.83 -40.09
N PRO A 678 24.23 -23.22 -40.98
CA PRO A 678 24.22 -22.71 -42.36
C PRO A 678 22.88 -23.00 -43.03
N GLY A 679 22.36 -22.07 -43.83
CA GLY A 679 21.05 -22.23 -44.43
C GLY A 679 20.40 -20.93 -44.89
N SER A 680 19.16 -21.04 -45.35
CA SER A 680 18.37 -19.91 -45.82
C SER A 680 17.51 -19.33 -44.70
N TYR A 681 17.52 -18.01 -44.61
CA TYR A 681 16.81 -17.22 -43.61
C TYR A 681 16.09 -16.05 -44.29
N THR A 682 15.08 -15.53 -43.60
CA THR A 682 14.29 -14.40 -44.07
C THR A 682 14.32 -13.27 -43.05
N LEU A 683 14.62 -12.06 -43.52
CA LEU A 683 14.50 -10.82 -42.76
C LEU A 683 13.25 -10.06 -43.25
N ALA A 684 12.37 -9.66 -42.34
CA ALA A 684 11.12 -8.99 -42.69
C ALA A 684 10.72 -7.91 -41.69
N ILE A 685 9.92 -6.95 -42.14
CA ILE A 685 9.21 -6.03 -41.26
C ILE A 685 8.03 -6.78 -40.66
N ALA A 686 8.01 -6.89 -39.34
CA ALA A 686 6.91 -7.49 -38.61
C ALA A 686 5.76 -6.50 -38.37
N ALA A 687 6.13 -5.27 -38.01
CA ALA A 687 5.23 -4.16 -37.79
C ALA A 687 6.01 -2.85 -37.88
N ALA A 688 5.29 -1.76 -38.11
CA ALA A 688 5.80 -0.40 -37.98
C ALA A 688 4.67 0.54 -37.54
N ASP A 689 5.01 1.66 -36.92
CA ASP A 689 4.06 2.72 -36.57
C ASP A 689 4.65 4.13 -36.75
N GLY A 690 3.78 5.14 -36.66
CA GLY A 690 4.16 6.53 -36.78
C GLY A 690 4.71 6.87 -38.17
N LEU A 691 5.78 7.67 -38.25
CA LEU A 691 6.43 8.02 -39.52
C LEU A 691 6.89 6.79 -40.31
N LEU A 692 7.21 5.69 -39.62
CA LEU A 692 7.70 4.49 -40.25
C LEU A 692 6.60 3.66 -40.91
N GLU A 693 5.31 3.88 -40.63
CA GLU A 693 4.22 3.01 -41.10
C GLU A 693 3.94 3.09 -42.60
N GLU A 694 3.73 4.30 -43.14
CA GLU A 694 3.17 4.47 -44.50
C GLU A 694 4.06 5.21 -45.50
N ASN A 695 4.93 6.13 -45.08
CA ASN A 695 5.62 7.05 -46.01
C ASN A 695 7.15 6.94 -45.99
N GLN A 696 7.70 6.04 -45.18
CA GLN A 696 9.14 5.86 -45.06
C GLN A 696 9.56 4.53 -45.69
N GLU A 697 10.37 4.62 -46.74
CA GLU A 697 11.03 3.45 -47.32
C GLU A 697 12.05 2.87 -46.32
N ILE A 698 12.15 1.54 -46.29
CA ILE A 698 13.01 0.82 -45.34
C ILE A 698 13.79 -0.22 -46.13
N TYR A 699 15.10 -0.02 -46.21
CA TYR A 699 16.02 -0.86 -46.95
C TYR A 699 16.90 -1.67 -46.00
N VAL A 700 17.23 -2.89 -46.40
CA VAL A 700 18.38 -3.62 -45.86
C VAL A 700 19.49 -3.58 -46.91
N GLU A 701 20.66 -3.09 -46.52
CA GLU A 701 21.91 -3.23 -47.25
C GLU A 701 22.63 -4.49 -46.74
N ASP A 702 22.85 -5.44 -47.64
CA ASP A 702 23.67 -6.64 -47.44
C ASP A 702 25.10 -6.35 -47.92
N LEU A 703 26.00 -6.12 -46.96
CA LEU A 703 27.40 -5.77 -47.21
C LEU A 703 28.23 -6.96 -47.70
N GLU A 704 27.79 -8.19 -47.49
CA GLU A 704 28.47 -9.37 -48.03
C GLU A 704 28.18 -9.55 -49.52
N LEU A 705 26.98 -9.18 -49.96
CA LEU A 705 26.55 -9.28 -51.35
C LEU A 705 26.62 -7.94 -52.11
N ASN A 706 26.97 -6.85 -51.42
CA ASN A 706 26.92 -5.48 -51.94
C ASN A 706 25.56 -5.16 -52.61
N PHE A 707 24.47 -5.59 -51.97
CA PHE A 707 23.12 -5.53 -52.50
C PHE A 707 22.20 -4.78 -51.53
N THR A 708 21.27 -3.98 -52.06
CA THR A 708 20.27 -3.27 -51.24
C THR A 708 18.88 -3.73 -51.64
N HIS A 709 18.08 -4.13 -50.65
CA HIS A 709 16.73 -4.63 -50.82
C HIS A 709 15.72 -3.77 -50.06
N ASN A 710 14.58 -3.47 -50.69
CA ASN A 710 13.50 -2.73 -50.02
C ASN A 710 12.56 -3.70 -49.28
N LEU A 711 12.58 -3.64 -47.94
CA LEU A 711 11.79 -4.51 -47.08
C LEU A 711 10.27 -4.19 -47.11
N ARG A 712 9.88 -3.04 -47.66
CA ARG A 712 8.45 -2.69 -47.87
C ARG A 712 7.84 -3.43 -49.06
N LEU A 713 8.64 -3.80 -50.05
CA LEU A 713 8.15 -4.50 -51.24
C LEU A 713 7.98 -5.99 -50.98
N ALA A 714 8.95 -6.60 -50.30
CA ALA A 714 8.93 -8.01 -49.94
C ALA A 714 9.93 -8.31 -48.82
N PRO A 715 9.78 -9.42 -48.09
CA PRO A 715 10.83 -9.95 -47.21
C PRO A 715 12.16 -10.18 -47.96
N TYR A 716 13.28 -9.95 -47.28
CA TYR A 716 14.61 -10.22 -47.82
C TYR A 716 15.04 -11.65 -47.50
N TYR A 717 15.38 -12.42 -48.52
CA TYR A 717 15.86 -13.80 -48.39
C TYR A 717 17.37 -13.84 -48.53
N PHE A 718 18.05 -14.50 -47.60
CA PHE A 718 19.50 -14.61 -47.64
C PHE A 718 19.98 -15.99 -47.19
N HIS A 719 21.17 -16.37 -47.65
CA HIS A 719 21.85 -17.58 -47.21
C HIS A 719 22.99 -17.22 -46.25
N ALA A 720 23.00 -17.84 -45.07
CA ALA A 720 24.09 -17.76 -44.12
C ALA A 720 25.04 -18.94 -44.35
N ASN A 721 26.29 -18.66 -44.71
CA ASN A 721 27.29 -19.68 -45.02
C ASN A 721 27.80 -20.43 -43.78
N ASN A 722 27.73 -19.79 -42.61
CA ASN A 722 28.21 -20.33 -41.34
C ASN A 722 27.12 -20.21 -40.27
N ALA A 723 27.15 -21.12 -39.29
CA ALA A 723 26.41 -20.93 -38.03
C ALA A 723 27.08 -19.87 -37.16
N GLY A 724 26.33 -19.27 -36.22
CA GLY A 724 26.85 -18.31 -35.26
C GLY A 724 26.49 -16.86 -35.58
N GLU A 725 27.16 -15.94 -34.89
CA GLU A 725 26.93 -14.50 -34.99
C GLU A 725 27.53 -13.88 -36.26
N ASN A 726 26.79 -12.97 -36.88
CA ASN A 726 27.28 -12.07 -37.90
C ASN A 726 26.82 -10.64 -37.59
N ASN A 727 27.79 -9.79 -37.24
CA ASN A 727 27.56 -8.41 -36.80
C ASN A 727 27.91 -7.38 -37.88
N ASN A 728 28.34 -7.83 -39.07
CA ASN A 728 28.93 -6.96 -40.11
C ASN A 728 28.19 -7.03 -41.45
N ARG A 729 27.12 -7.81 -41.57
CA ARG A 729 26.43 -8.03 -42.85
C ARG A 729 25.35 -7.01 -43.15
N PHE A 730 24.52 -6.65 -42.17
CA PHE A 730 23.29 -5.89 -42.44
C PHE A 730 23.30 -4.48 -41.88
N ILE A 731 22.84 -3.54 -42.70
CA ILE A 731 22.52 -2.17 -42.30
C ILE A 731 21.10 -1.85 -42.74
N ILE A 732 20.27 -1.34 -41.82
CA ILE A 732 18.98 -0.75 -42.17
C ILE A 732 19.20 0.71 -42.56
N LYS A 733 18.64 1.10 -43.70
CA LYS A 733 18.66 2.46 -44.24
C LYS A 733 17.25 2.92 -44.56
N TYR A 734 17.05 4.23 -44.54
CA TYR A 734 15.77 4.85 -44.87
C TYR A 734 15.79 5.61 -46.20
N LYS A 735 16.97 5.71 -46.82
CA LYS A 735 17.15 6.37 -48.12
C LYS A 735 18.24 5.67 -48.91
N LEU A 736 18.05 5.56 -50.22
CA LEU A 736 19.11 5.18 -51.13
C LEU A 736 20.03 6.39 -51.33
N GLU A 737 21.33 6.16 -51.20
CA GLU A 737 22.32 7.15 -51.63
C GLU A 737 22.28 7.18 -53.16
N ASN A 738 21.94 8.34 -53.74
CA ASN A 738 22.13 8.54 -55.17
C ASN A 738 23.62 8.33 -55.43
N LYS A 739 23.99 7.26 -56.15
CA LYS A 739 25.30 7.22 -56.79
C LYS A 739 25.39 8.51 -57.60
N SER A 740 26.27 9.43 -57.20
CA SER A 740 26.71 10.48 -58.09
C SER A 740 27.15 9.80 -59.38
N ASN A 741 26.57 10.20 -60.51
CA ASN A 741 26.89 9.70 -61.84
C ASN A 741 28.29 10.14 -62.30
N GLU A 742 29.31 9.92 -61.48
CA GLU A 742 30.73 10.05 -61.83
C GLU A 742 31.48 9.05 -60.97
N ASP A 743 31.45 7.77 -61.37
CA ASP A 743 32.65 6.94 -61.54
C ASP A 743 32.28 5.47 -61.79
N ASP A 744 32.90 4.93 -62.85
CA ASP A 744 33.00 3.52 -63.25
C ASP A 744 31.73 2.75 -63.68
N ILE A 745 31.32 2.99 -64.94
CA ILE A 745 30.86 1.89 -65.80
C ILE A 745 32.10 1.26 -66.45
N THR A 746 32.66 0.23 -65.82
CA THR A 746 33.46 -0.77 -66.54
C THR A 746 33.06 -2.20 -66.13
N ASN A 747 32.41 -2.87 -67.08
CA ASN A 747 32.39 -4.31 -67.37
C ASN A 747 31.65 -5.34 -66.47
N ASN A 748 30.69 -6.00 -67.14
CA ASN A 748 30.37 -7.43 -67.10
C ASN A 748 29.69 -8.04 -65.86
N GLU A 749 28.46 -7.60 -65.54
CA GLU A 749 27.54 -8.42 -64.75
C GLU A 749 26.28 -8.75 -65.56
N VAL A 750 26.07 -10.06 -65.78
CA VAL A 750 24.85 -10.62 -66.39
C VAL A 750 23.74 -10.54 -65.35
N LEU A 751 22.65 -9.82 -65.68
CA LEU A 751 21.44 -9.75 -64.87
C LEU A 751 20.54 -10.95 -65.19
N ILE A 752 20.27 -11.80 -64.18
CA ILE A 752 19.29 -12.88 -64.28
C ILE A 752 18.09 -12.52 -63.39
N PHE A 753 16.91 -12.36 -63.99
CA PHE A 753 15.65 -12.28 -63.24
C PHE A 753 14.61 -13.23 -63.84
N ASN A 754 13.88 -13.90 -62.94
CA ASN A 754 12.89 -14.92 -63.27
C ASN A 754 11.51 -14.28 -63.35
N ASN A 755 10.97 -14.21 -64.56
CA ASN A 755 9.59 -13.83 -64.81
C ASN A 755 8.89 -15.13 -65.21
N ASN A 756 7.63 -15.35 -64.78
CA ASN A 756 6.84 -16.59 -64.94
C ASN A 756 6.58 -17.06 -66.40
N SER A 757 7.45 -16.77 -67.35
CA SER A 757 7.40 -17.17 -68.76
C SER A 757 8.77 -17.56 -69.36
N GLY A 758 9.84 -17.65 -68.56
CA GLY A 758 11.15 -18.18 -68.98
C GLY A 758 12.35 -17.29 -68.65
N ILE A 759 13.54 -17.90 -68.59
CA ILE A 759 14.83 -17.23 -68.31
C ILE A 759 15.27 -16.46 -69.56
N ASN A 760 15.50 -15.15 -69.43
CA ASN A 760 16.18 -14.34 -70.44
C ASN A 760 17.54 -13.88 -69.91
N ILE A 761 18.56 -13.97 -70.75
CA ILE A 761 19.96 -13.59 -70.47
C ILE A 761 20.26 -12.38 -71.35
N ASN A 762 20.69 -11.27 -70.76
CA ASN A 762 21.32 -10.16 -71.49
C ASN A 762 22.83 -10.19 -71.25
#